data_AF-A0A2E6RJB7-F1
#
_entry.id   AF-A0A2E6RJB7-F1
#
_cell.length_a   1.000
_cell.length_b   1.000
_cell.length_c   1.000
_cell.angle_alpha   90.00
_cell.angle_beta   90.00
_cell.angle_gamma   90.00
#
_symmetry.space_group_name_H-M   'P 1'
#
loop_
_entity.id
_entity.type
_entity.pdbx_description
1 polymer ?
#
loop_
_entity_poly.entity_id
_entity_poly.type
_entity_poly.pdbx_seq_one_letter_code
_entity_poly.pdbx_strand_id
1 'polypeptide(L)'
;MDSLNTQILEGLSDNQIKAVTHELKPLLVIAGPGSGKTRVMAHRIPWIVNNFQINPSQILAVTFTNKSAKELMERANQFLPNHRTPLVKTFHGFSSYFLRREGFFIGLDQSFSIYDDADQLRILKNIFDELDINPRKINPKAISSEISKAKNQGFTPENFKNKSSSYFDEIVSRVFIRYQEIIDQSNACDFDDLLMKTKTILLENKDIREKWSDRYKQVIIDEFQDTNPLQFDISNLLTNNQKSISVVGDPDQSIYSWRHAVPTNLLEFQKQYKECLVVNLDESYRSTQQILDAADSIISNNSNRFERKLWTKKKNGSLINFDFYNDEEEEAISVSSKIQRQIEKGKSPNEIAIIYRVNAQSRVFEVGLNSLGLKYRLVGGVRFYDRREIKDILAYCKMLLNPDDDNAFERVVNCPPRGIGNKTIQILRNSKFQENLSFINYIKKYINNDDFSLLPKRATLALKEFLIIYEKLLKQIEIQEPFELINSIIALTSYDDYLRNDEDSSERLENINELRSSAEEFSVGSDKNPKDSLIEFIETSSLNTNLDNINESFEAVTLITLHQAKGLEYENVFIVGMEEGLLPHSRSLESDDEVEEERRLCYVGITRAKRELFLSSSSRRRFQGIYGNAIKSRFIDEIPKNVMSRKNSKSFLHDKTHWKSSYISQKTFDKEDVNNSINQIEVNINEGDKVSHKSFGEGILLSYKSLQMDVELTVKFQEPIGIKKIMKNKSPIEITESSQESSPEDYYGI
;
A
#
# COMPACT_ATOMS: atom_id res chain seq x y z
N MET A 1 -28.53 34.68 15.58
CA MET A 1 -27.32 33.85 15.49
C MET A 1 -26.16 34.77 15.17
N ASP A 2 -25.00 34.51 15.76
CA ASP A 2 -23.74 35.20 15.42
C ASP A 2 -23.46 35.11 13.91
N SER A 3 -22.80 36.11 13.31
CA SER A 3 -22.51 36.11 11.86
C SER A 3 -21.66 34.90 11.45
N LEU A 4 -20.71 34.52 12.32
CA LEU A 4 -19.87 33.33 12.16
C LEU A 4 -20.67 32.02 12.25
N ASN A 5 -21.66 31.92 13.15
CA ASN A 5 -22.49 30.72 13.24
C ASN A 5 -23.32 30.49 11.97
N THR A 6 -23.73 31.59 11.33
CA THR A 6 -24.46 31.51 10.06
C THR A 6 -23.54 30.99 8.96
N GLN A 7 -22.29 31.46 8.91
CA GLN A 7 -21.27 30.96 7.97
C GLN A 7 -20.91 29.49 8.22
N ILE A 8 -20.74 29.07 9.47
CA ILE A 8 -20.44 27.67 9.83
C ILE A 8 -21.59 26.74 9.42
N LEU A 9 -22.85 27.17 9.48
CA LEU A 9 -23.98 26.29 9.13
C LEU A 9 -24.39 26.38 7.65
N GLU A 10 -23.78 27.28 6.88
CA GLU A 10 -24.19 27.56 5.51
C GLU A 10 -24.02 26.35 4.58
N GLY A 11 -25.09 26.03 3.85
CA GLY A 11 -25.12 24.96 2.86
C GLY A 11 -25.05 23.53 3.43
N LEU A 12 -25.27 23.36 4.74
CA LEU A 12 -25.44 22.06 5.39
C LEU A 12 -26.91 21.62 5.35
N SER A 13 -27.17 20.30 5.28
CA SER A 13 -28.52 19.75 5.43
C SER A 13 -28.97 19.70 6.89
N ASP A 14 -30.26 19.52 7.15
CA ASP A 14 -30.81 19.46 8.51
C ASP A 14 -30.12 18.40 9.39
N ASN A 15 -29.83 17.22 8.84
CA ASN A 15 -29.10 16.17 9.57
C ASN A 15 -27.63 16.56 9.79
N GLN A 16 -26.97 17.21 8.82
CA GLN A 16 -25.61 17.72 9.01
C GLN A 16 -25.56 18.81 10.07
N ILE A 17 -26.51 19.75 10.07
CA ILE A 17 -26.67 20.78 11.10
C ILE A 17 -26.90 20.12 12.46
N LYS A 18 -27.77 19.11 12.55
CA LYS A 18 -28.00 18.36 13.79
C LYS A 18 -26.72 17.72 14.35
N ALA A 19 -25.88 17.14 13.48
CA ALA A 19 -24.59 16.58 13.88
C ALA A 19 -23.57 17.65 14.29
N VAL A 20 -23.45 18.73 13.51
CA VAL A 20 -22.52 19.84 13.80
C VAL A 20 -22.87 20.51 15.12
N THR A 21 -24.15 20.77 15.36
CA THR A 21 -24.65 21.54 16.50
C THR A 21 -24.85 20.74 17.78
N HIS A 22 -24.68 19.41 17.73
CA HIS A 22 -24.87 18.55 18.90
C HIS A 22 -23.96 18.97 20.07
N GLU A 23 -24.49 18.86 21.28
CA GLU A 23 -23.78 19.17 22.53
C GLU A 23 -22.48 18.37 22.70
N LEU A 24 -21.70 18.69 23.73
CA LEU A 24 -20.49 17.97 24.12
C LEU A 24 -20.84 16.62 24.80
N LYS A 25 -21.48 15.75 24.03
CA LYS A 25 -21.90 14.40 24.39
C LYS A 25 -21.51 13.43 23.27
N PRO A 26 -21.51 12.11 23.54
CA PRO A 26 -21.21 11.11 22.52
C PRO A 26 -22.09 11.27 21.27
N LEU A 27 -21.46 11.39 20.11
CA LEU A 27 -22.11 11.53 18.80
C LEU A 27 -21.61 10.44 17.87
N LEU A 28 -22.53 9.72 17.25
CA LEU A 28 -22.26 8.75 16.20
C LEU A 28 -22.90 9.25 14.90
N VAL A 29 -22.08 9.59 13.92
CA VAL A 29 -22.53 9.97 12.59
C VAL A 29 -22.34 8.78 11.64
N ILE A 30 -23.45 8.14 11.26
CA ILE A 30 -23.46 7.07 10.27
C ILE A 30 -23.72 7.71 8.92
N ALA A 31 -22.78 7.57 7.99
CA ALA A 31 -22.78 8.41 6.81
C ALA A 31 -22.37 7.65 5.57
N GLY A 32 -23.19 7.72 4.51
CA GLY A 32 -22.91 7.06 3.24
C GLY A 32 -21.70 7.64 2.48
N PRO A 33 -21.28 7.04 1.36
CA PRO A 33 -20.33 7.64 0.43
C PRO A 33 -20.83 8.97 -0.11
N GLY A 34 -19.97 9.99 -0.07
CA GLY A 34 -20.29 11.32 -0.61
C GLY A 34 -21.36 12.10 0.17
N SER A 35 -21.71 11.66 1.39
CA SER A 35 -22.71 12.33 2.25
C SER A 35 -22.17 13.52 3.05
N GLY A 36 -20.87 13.81 2.91
CA GLY A 36 -20.22 14.93 3.59
C GLY A 36 -19.68 14.62 4.99
N LYS A 37 -19.24 13.38 5.27
CA LYS A 37 -18.55 12.98 6.51
C LYS A 37 -17.51 14.00 6.99
N THR A 38 -16.49 14.22 6.17
CA THR A 38 -15.40 15.17 6.45
C THR A 38 -15.91 16.60 6.60
N ARG A 39 -16.95 16.97 5.85
CA ARG A 39 -17.60 18.29 5.96
C ARG A 39 -18.25 18.46 7.34
N VAL A 40 -18.99 17.48 7.83
CA VAL A 40 -19.59 17.55 9.17
C VAL A 40 -18.52 17.75 10.25
N MET A 41 -17.41 17.03 10.20
CA MET A 41 -16.33 17.22 11.18
C MET A 41 -15.66 18.58 11.05
N ALA A 42 -15.35 19.02 9.83
CA ALA A 42 -14.70 20.30 9.56
C ALA A 42 -15.53 21.50 10.03
N HIS A 43 -16.86 21.39 9.97
CA HIS A 43 -17.79 22.41 10.48
C HIS A 43 -18.08 22.25 11.99
N ARG A 44 -18.00 21.03 12.53
CA ARG A 44 -18.19 20.76 13.97
C ARG A 44 -17.06 21.33 14.83
N ILE A 45 -15.80 21.24 14.38
CA ILE A 45 -14.65 21.80 15.11
C ILE A 45 -14.84 23.29 15.44
N PRO A 46 -15.03 24.20 14.46
CA PRO A 46 -15.22 25.62 14.73
C PRO A 46 -16.53 25.91 15.48
N TRP A 47 -17.61 25.13 15.24
CA TRP A 47 -18.83 25.23 16.04
C TRP A 47 -18.54 24.97 17.52
N ILE A 48 -17.75 23.94 17.82
CA ILE A 48 -17.40 23.59 19.21
C ILE A 48 -16.62 24.72 19.89
N VAL A 49 -15.63 25.26 19.17
CA VAL A 49 -14.80 26.36 19.66
C VAL A 49 -15.64 27.61 19.95
N ASN A 50 -16.52 27.99 19.02
CA ASN A 50 -17.30 29.22 19.13
C ASN A 50 -18.42 29.12 20.17
N ASN A 51 -19.17 28.01 20.19
CA ASN A 51 -20.40 27.91 20.98
C ASN A 51 -20.19 27.32 22.38
N PHE A 52 -19.13 26.54 22.62
CA PHE A 52 -18.82 25.97 23.93
C PHE A 52 -17.56 26.57 24.57
N GLN A 53 -16.98 27.62 23.98
CA GLN A 53 -15.80 28.32 24.48
C GLN A 53 -14.60 27.38 24.75
N ILE A 54 -14.47 26.32 23.97
CA ILE A 54 -13.36 25.37 24.05
C ILE A 54 -12.17 25.92 23.28
N ASN A 55 -10.98 25.87 23.88
CA ASN A 55 -9.78 26.24 23.15
C ASN A 55 -9.49 25.21 22.05
N PRO A 56 -9.12 25.60 20.81
CA PRO A 56 -8.78 24.65 19.75
C PRO A 56 -7.79 23.56 20.19
N SER A 57 -6.78 23.91 21.00
CA SER A 57 -5.79 22.96 21.53
C SER A 57 -6.34 21.87 22.47
N GLN A 58 -7.59 22.00 22.91
CA GLN A 58 -8.32 21.01 23.72
C GLN A 58 -9.20 20.09 22.86
N ILE A 59 -9.07 20.15 21.53
CA ILE A 59 -9.74 19.25 20.58
C ILE A 59 -8.68 18.34 19.96
N LEU A 60 -8.93 17.03 20.04
CA LEU A 60 -8.17 16.00 19.32
C LEU A 60 -9.04 15.47 18.18
N ALA A 61 -8.53 15.51 16.95
CA ALA A 61 -9.13 14.85 15.81
C ALA A 61 -8.20 13.76 15.28
N VAL A 62 -8.75 12.56 15.10
CA VAL A 62 -8.03 11.38 14.61
C VAL A 62 -8.61 10.95 13.27
N THR A 63 -7.75 10.80 12.25
CA THR A 63 -8.14 10.36 10.90
C THR A 63 -7.40 9.08 10.50
N PHE A 64 -7.85 8.44 9.41
CA PHE A 64 -7.18 7.23 8.90
C PHE A 64 -5.87 7.52 8.15
N THR A 65 -5.78 8.65 7.44
CA THR A 65 -4.60 9.04 6.64
C THR A 65 -4.10 10.46 6.96
N ASN A 66 -2.82 10.72 6.66
CA ASN A 66 -2.21 12.04 6.81
C ASN A 66 -2.86 13.08 5.86
N LYS A 67 -3.15 12.71 4.61
CA LYS A 67 -3.94 13.56 3.69
C LYS A 67 -5.29 13.96 4.28
N SER A 68 -6.05 13.02 4.85
CA SER A 68 -7.34 13.32 5.49
C SER A 68 -7.18 14.25 6.70
N ALA A 69 -6.09 14.10 7.47
CA ALA A 69 -5.79 15.01 8.59
C ALA A 69 -5.53 16.44 8.08
N LYS A 70 -4.69 16.60 7.05
CA LYS A 70 -4.40 17.91 6.43
C LYS A 70 -5.66 18.55 5.86
N GLU A 71 -6.45 17.81 5.10
CA GLU A 71 -7.69 18.30 4.50
C GLU A 71 -8.73 18.72 5.55
N LEU A 72 -8.92 17.92 6.60
CA LEU A 72 -9.81 18.26 7.72
C LEU A 72 -9.36 19.57 8.38
N MET A 73 -8.06 19.71 8.59
CA MET A 73 -7.44 20.87 9.21
C MET A 73 -7.58 22.14 8.36
N GLU A 74 -7.25 22.06 7.07
CA GLU A 74 -7.39 23.17 6.11
C GLU A 74 -8.84 23.68 6.05
N ARG A 75 -9.81 22.77 6.00
CA ARG A 75 -11.24 23.12 5.98
C ARG A 75 -11.70 23.73 7.30
N ALA A 76 -11.28 23.18 8.44
CA ALA A 76 -11.65 23.72 9.74
C ALA A 76 -11.06 25.13 9.97
N ASN A 77 -9.83 25.37 9.52
CA ASN A 77 -9.13 26.65 9.65
C ASN A 77 -9.84 27.81 8.94
N GLN A 78 -10.70 27.56 7.95
CA GLN A 78 -11.48 28.61 7.27
C GLN A 78 -12.41 29.36 8.24
N PHE A 79 -12.79 28.75 9.36
CA PHE A 79 -13.72 29.30 10.34
C PHE A 79 -13.10 29.50 11.73
N LEU A 80 -11.87 29.03 11.96
CA LEU A 80 -11.21 29.15 13.25
C LEU A 80 -10.53 30.53 13.40
N PRO A 81 -10.53 31.11 14.61
CA PRO A 81 -9.76 32.32 14.87
C PRO A 81 -8.25 32.04 14.75
N ASN A 82 -7.51 33.01 14.19
CA ASN A 82 -6.06 32.89 14.04
C ASN A 82 -5.38 32.63 15.40
N HIS A 83 -4.26 31.89 15.39
CA HIS A 83 -3.29 31.61 16.47
C HIS A 83 -3.40 30.31 17.29
N ARG A 84 -4.50 29.54 17.26
CA ARG A 84 -4.55 28.22 17.93
C ARG A 84 -5.30 27.18 17.11
N THR A 85 -4.73 25.99 17.04
CA THR A 85 -5.22 24.92 16.18
C THR A 85 -5.52 23.65 16.98
N PRO A 86 -6.51 22.83 16.55
CA PRO A 86 -6.72 21.50 17.09
C PRO A 86 -5.54 20.58 16.76
N LEU A 87 -5.36 19.53 17.57
CA LEU A 87 -4.42 18.48 17.23
C LEU A 87 -5.11 17.51 16.27
N VAL A 88 -4.70 17.50 15.01
CA VAL A 88 -5.22 16.58 13.99
C VAL A 88 -4.10 15.61 13.57
N LYS A 89 -4.28 14.31 13.82
CA LYS A 89 -3.28 13.26 13.53
C LYS A 89 -3.96 11.96 13.10
N THR A 90 -3.19 10.99 12.60
CA THR A 90 -3.65 9.59 12.53
C THR A 90 -3.52 8.90 13.89
N PHE A 91 -4.09 7.70 14.07
CA PHE A 91 -3.89 6.94 15.32
C PHE A 91 -2.41 6.66 15.62
N HIS A 92 -1.65 6.28 14.60
CA HIS A 92 -0.20 6.04 14.73
C HIS A 92 0.55 7.34 14.98
N GLY A 93 0.21 8.43 14.27
CA GLY A 93 0.81 9.73 14.50
C GLY A 93 0.50 10.29 15.91
N PHE A 94 -0.72 10.08 16.42
CA PHE A 94 -1.06 10.43 17.79
C PHE A 94 -0.29 9.57 18.79
N SER A 95 -0.19 8.27 18.55
CA SER A 95 0.53 7.34 19.43
C SER A 95 2.02 7.66 19.49
N SER A 96 2.65 7.98 18.35
CA SER A 96 4.02 8.49 18.32
C SER A 96 4.15 9.80 19.11
N TYR A 97 3.27 10.78 18.85
CA TYR A 97 3.22 12.05 19.59
C TYR A 97 3.06 11.85 21.11
N PHE A 98 2.28 10.85 21.52
CA PHE A 98 2.08 10.47 22.91
C PHE A 98 3.33 9.80 23.50
N LEU A 99 3.88 8.80 22.83
CA LEU A 99 5.06 8.04 23.28
C LEU A 99 6.31 8.90 23.36
N ARG A 100 6.50 9.89 22.47
CA ARG A 100 7.60 10.85 22.62
C ARG A 100 7.52 11.70 23.88
N ARG A 101 6.36 11.76 24.57
CA ARG A 101 6.20 12.50 25.84
C ARG A 101 6.13 11.59 27.06
N GLU A 102 5.47 10.44 26.91
CA GLU A 102 5.14 9.56 28.03
C GLU A 102 5.84 8.18 27.93
N GLY A 103 6.61 7.93 26.86
CA GLY A 103 7.30 6.65 26.63
C GLY A 103 8.32 6.29 27.70
N PHE A 104 8.87 7.28 28.40
CA PHE A 104 9.82 7.07 29.50
C PHE A 104 9.26 6.16 30.60
N PHE A 105 7.93 6.16 30.84
CA PHE A 105 7.28 5.31 31.84
C PHE A 105 7.40 3.81 31.55
N ILE A 106 7.70 3.44 30.31
CA ILE A 106 7.94 2.06 29.88
C ILE A 106 9.37 1.85 29.38
N GLY A 107 10.30 2.76 29.72
CA GLY A 107 11.70 2.69 29.30
C GLY A 107 11.95 3.02 27.83
N LEU A 108 10.99 3.64 27.13
CA LEU A 108 11.16 4.08 25.74
C LEU A 108 11.65 5.55 25.71
N ASP A 109 12.80 5.78 25.11
CA ASP A 109 13.36 7.14 24.98
C ASP A 109 12.64 7.92 23.86
N GLN A 110 12.60 9.25 23.97
CA GLN A 110 11.87 10.12 23.04
C GLN A 110 12.41 10.06 21.60
N SER A 111 13.67 9.66 21.43
CA SER A 111 14.35 9.51 20.13
C SER A 111 14.08 8.17 19.44
N PHE A 112 13.17 7.35 19.96
CA PHE A 112 12.93 6.01 19.44
C PHE A 112 12.68 5.95 17.93
N SER A 113 13.19 4.89 17.31
CA SER A 113 13.04 4.64 15.87
C SER A 113 11.70 3.98 15.55
N ILE A 114 11.08 4.36 14.43
CA ILE A 114 9.90 3.69 13.90
C ILE A 114 10.33 2.74 12.77
N TYR A 115 10.00 1.46 12.89
CA TYR A 115 10.35 0.41 11.92
C TYR A 115 9.21 0.09 10.96
N ASP A 116 9.53 0.09 9.67
CA ASP A 116 8.63 -0.29 8.59
C ASP A 116 8.69 -1.80 8.26
N ASP A 117 7.83 -2.27 7.36
CA ASP A 117 7.74 -3.69 6.98
C ASP A 117 9.10 -4.26 6.48
N ALA A 118 9.92 -3.44 5.81
CA ALA A 118 11.23 -3.88 5.32
C ALA A 118 12.24 -4.01 6.46
N ASP A 119 12.20 -3.09 7.42
CA ASP A 119 12.98 -3.13 8.66
C ASP A 119 12.62 -4.40 9.46
N GLN A 120 11.33 -4.65 9.70
CA GLN A 120 10.83 -5.84 10.39
C GLN A 120 11.27 -7.13 9.70
N LEU A 121 11.14 -7.20 8.37
CA LEU A 121 11.55 -8.38 7.61
C LEU A 121 13.07 -8.63 7.65
N ARG A 122 13.90 -7.59 7.80
CA ARG A 122 15.35 -7.77 7.99
C ARG A 122 15.63 -8.39 9.36
N ILE A 123 14.99 -7.87 10.41
CA ILE A 123 15.12 -8.41 11.78
C ILE A 123 14.68 -9.87 11.80
N LEU A 124 13.52 -10.20 11.23
CA LEU A 124 13.02 -11.57 11.20
C LEU A 124 13.96 -12.53 10.45
N LYS A 125 14.57 -12.10 9.34
CA LYS A 125 15.57 -12.93 8.64
C LYS A 125 16.80 -13.20 9.51
N ASN A 126 17.29 -12.20 10.23
CA ASN A 126 18.40 -12.38 11.16
C ASN A 126 18.03 -13.35 12.30
N ILE A 127 16.81 -13.26 12.84
CA ILE A 127 16.31 -14.19 13.87
C ILE A 127 16.17 -15.62 13.32
N PHE A 128 15.75 -15.77 12.06
CA PHE A 128 15.66 -17.09 11.43
C PHE A 128 17.04 -17.76 11.33
N ASP A 129 18.07 -17.00 10.96
CA ASP A 129 19.45 -17.50 10.94
C ASP A 129 19.94 -17.83 12.36
N GLU A 130 19.58 -17.03 13.37
CA GLU A 130 19.93 -17.26 14.78
C GLU A 130 19.28 -18.52 15.36
N LEU A 131 18.00 -18.75 15.05
CA LEU A 131 17.20 -19.85 15.58
C LEU A 131 17.20 -21.12 14.69
N ASP A 132 18.03 -21.14 13.64
CA ASP A 132 18.11 -22.22 12.65
C ASP A 132 16.75 -22.58 12.01
N ILE A 133 15.95 -21.55 11.68
CA ILE A 133 14.64 -21.71 11.05
C ILE A 133 14.79 -21.61 9.54
N ASN A 134 14.42 -22.67 8.82
CA ASN A 134 14.52 -22.70 7.37
C ASN A 134 13.45 -21.80 6.69
N PRO A 135 13.85 -20.72 5.99
CA PRO A 135 12.92 -19.77 5.37
C PRO A 135 12.13 -20.34 4.18
N ARG A 136 12.54 -21.51 3.65
CA ARG A 136 11.77 -22.22 2.60
C ARG A 136 10.61 -23.00 3.18
N LYS A 137 10.71 -23.44 4.44
CA LYS A 137 9.61 -24.14 5.13
C LYS A 137 8.63 -23.17 5.75
N ILE A 138 9.14 -22.08 6.32
CA ILE A 138 8.34 -21.06 7.00
C ILE A 138 8.69 -19.71 6.41
N ASN A 139 7.70 -18.99 5.90
CA ASN A 139 7.94 -17.68 5.31
C ASN A 139 8.04 -16.61 6.42
N PRO A 140 9.11 -15.80 6.50
CA PRO A 140 9.21 -14.69 7.46
C PRO A 140 8.02 -13.72 7.42
N LYS A 141 7.41 -13.51 6.24
CA LYS A 141 6.20 -12.68 6.10
C LYS A 141 4.99 -13.26 6.83
N ALA A 142 4.87 -14.59 6.88
CA ALA A 142 3.79 -15.25 7.61
C ALA A 142 3.97 -15.05 9.13
N ILE A 143 5.21 -15.15 9.63
CA ILE A 143 5.51 -14.87 11.05
C ILE A 143 5.24 -13.41 11.39
N SER A 144 5.68 -12.46 10.55
CA SER A 144 5.39 -11.03 10.72
C SER A 144 3.88 -10.77 10.83
N SER A 145 3.07 -11.39 9.95
CA SER A 145 1.61 -11.27 9.98
C SER A 145 0.98 -11.82 11.26
N GLU A 146 1.47 -12.95 11.79
CA GLU A 146 0.97 -13.50 13.05
C GLU A 146 1.42 -12.68 14.27
N ILE A 147 2.63 -12.13 14.27
CA ILE A 147 3.08 -11.20 15.32
C ILE A 147 2.19 -9.96 15.33
N SER A 148 1.93 -9.36 14.16
CA SER A 148 1.05 -8.20 14.04
C SER A 148 -0.36 -8.49 14.55
N LYS A 149 -0.93 -9.65 14.18
CA LYS A 149 -2.22 -10.12 14.68
C LYS A 149 -2.22 -10.32 16.19
N ALA A 150 -1.17 -10.93 16.75
CA ALA A 150 -1.03 -11.13 18.19
C ALA A 150 -1.00 -9.78 18.93
N LYS A 151 -0.22 -8.81 18.41
CA LYS A 151 -0.14 -7.46 18.99
C LYS A 151 -1.50 -6.75 18.95
N ASN A 152 -2.20 -6.79 17.81
CA ASN A 152 -3.52 -6.18 17.67
C ASN A 152 -4.59 -6.80 18.58
N GLN A 153 -4.41 -8.06 18.99
CA GLN A 153 -5.26 -8.74 19.98
C GLN A 153 -4.81 -8.49 21.43
N GLY A 154 -3.75 -7.72 21.66
CA GLY A 154 -3.23 -7.40 22.98
C GLY A 154 -2.36 -8.49 23.61
N PHE A 155 -1.88 -9.47 22.82
CA PHE A 155 -0.96 -10.48 23.35
C PHE A 155 0.47 -9.95 23.45
N THR A 156 1.06 -10.06 24.63
CA THR A 156 2.51 -9.93 24.82
C THR A 156 3.22 -11.23 24.40
N PRO A 157 4.54 -11.21 24.16
CA PRO A 157 5.29 -12.41 23.83
C PRO A 157 5.10 -13.55 24.85
N GLU A 158 5.04 -13.24 26.15
CA GLU A 158 4.86 -14.21 27.23
C GLU A 158 3.45 -14.81 27.22
N ASN A 159 2.42 -13.99 27.03
CA ASN A 159 1.04 -14.44 27.02
C ASN A 159 0.71 -15.24 25.76
N PHE A 160 1.33 -14.93 24.62
CA PHE A 160 1.17 -15.70 23.38
C PHE A 160 1.69 -17.13 23.54
N LYS A 161 2.79 -17.34 24.28
CA LYS A 161 3.36 -18.66 24.54
C LYS A 161 2.33 -19.63 25.16
N ASN A 162 1.51 -19.13 26.08
CA ASN A 162 0.48 -19.93 26.78
C ASN A 162 -0.71 -20.32 25.88
N LYS A 163 -0.85 -19.69 24.71
CA LYS A 163 -1.90 -19.99 23.72
C LYS A 163 -1.44 -21.00 22.67
N SER A 164 -0.13 -21.25 22.56
CA SER A 164 0.44 -22.05 21.46
C SER A 164 -0.15 -23.46 21.42
N SER A 165 -0.82 -23.78 20.31
CA SER A 165 -1.56 -25.03 20.12
C SER A 165 -1.02 -25.86 18.96
N SER A 166 -0.33 -25.22 18.03
CA SER A 166 0.28 -25.83 16.85
C SER A 166 1.80 -25.67 16.83
N TYR A 167 2.48 -26.52 16.05
CA TYR A 167 3.93 -26.38 15.77
C TYR A 167 4.28 -25.00 15.18
N PHE A 168 3.38 -24.43 14.40
CA PHE A 168 3.55 -23.08 13.85
C PHE A 168 3.47 -22.02 14.96
N ASP A 169 2.50 -22.13 15.88
CA ASP A 169 2.36 -21.20 17.02
C ASP A 169 3.60 -21.23 17.94
N GLU A 170 4.20 -22.40 18.15
CA GLU A 170 5.43 -22.54 18.94
C GLU A 170 6.60 -21.78 18.28
N ILE A 171 6.71 -21.85 16.96
CA ILE A 171 7.73 -21.11 16.20
C ILE A 171 7.44 -19.60 16.26
N VAL A 172 6.19 -19.19 16.04
CA VAL A 172 5.77 -17.80 16.18
C VAL A 172 6.12 -17.29 17.57
N SER A 173 5.86 -18.05 18.64
CA SER A 173 6.16 -17.66 20.02
C SER A 173 7.66 -17.43 20.24
N ARG A 174 8.52 -18.38 19.82
CA ARG A 174 9.98 -18.24 19.96
C ARG A 174 10.52 -17.03 19.18
N VAL A 175 10.05 -16.85 17.95
CA VAL A 175 10.45 -15.71 17.11
C VAL A 175 9.93 -14.40 17.69
N PHE A 176 8.70 -14.36 18.21
CA PHE A 176 8.09 -13.15 18.75
C PHE A 176 8.83 -12.64 20.00
N ILE A 177 9.21 -13.54 20.92
CA ILE A 177 10.03 -13.17 22.09
C ILE A 177 11.33 -12.52 21.64
N ARG A 178 12.08 -13.19 20.76
CA ARG A 178 13.36 -12.69 20.29
C ARG A 178 13.23 -11.39 19.49
N TYR A 179 12.17 -11.28 18.70
CA TYR A 179 11.84 -10.08 17.94
C TYR A 179 11.61 -8.89 18.87
N GLN A 180 10.79 -9.06 19.92
CA GLN A 180 10.48 -7.98 20.85
C GLN A 180 11.72 -7.55 21.65
N GLU A 181 12.57 -8.50 22.08
CA GLU A 181 13.86 -8.19 22.72
C GLU A 181 14.75 -7.29 21.84
N ILE A 182 14.84 -7.59 20.54
CA ILE A 182 15.63 -6.78 19.60
C ILE A 182 15.02 -5.39 19.44
N ILE A 183 13.69 -5.29 19.28
CA ILE A 183 12.99 -4.01 19.16
C ILE A 183 13.24 -3.12 20.39
N ASP A 184 13.13 -3.69 21.58
CA ASP A 184 13.29 -2.93 22.84
C ASP A 184 14.76 -2.55 23.07
N GLN A 185 15.72 -3.45 22.79
CA GLN A 185 17.16 -3.14 22.85
C GLN A 185 17.57 -2.04 21.86
N SER A 186 16.90 -1.94 20.72
CA SER A 186 17.16 -0.91 19.72
C SER A 186 16.47 0.43 19.99
N ASN A 187 15.80 0.57 21.14
CA ASN A 187 14.97 1.73 21.45
C ASN A 187 14.03 2.05 20.27
N ALA A 188 13.29 1.04 19.81
CA ALA A 188 12.47 1.13 18.61
C ALA A 188 11.02 0.73 18.88
N CYS A 189 10.16 1.04 17.91
CA CYS A 189 8.78 0.58 17.83
C CYS A 189 8.45 0.21 16.39
N ASP A 190 7.79 -0.91 16.18
CA ASP A 190 7.03 -1.10 14.93
C ASP A 190 5.66 -0.39 15.00
N PHE A 191 4.89 -0.47 13.91
CA PHE A 191 3.59 0.19 13.83
C PHE A 191 2.60 -0.29 14.90
N ASP A 192 2.59 -1.58 15.19
CA ASP A 192 1.68 -2.16 16.19
C ASP A 192 2.11 -1.79 17.62
N ASP A 193 3.43 -1.70 17.87
CA ASP A 193 3.98 -1.23 19.15
C ASP A 193 3.54 0.18 19.49
N LEU A 194 3.44 1.09 18.51
CA LEU A 194 2.96 2.44 18.75
C LEU A 194 1.59 2.42 19.44
N LEU A 195 0.68 1.59 18.95
CA LEU A 195 -0.66 1.47 19.52
C LEU A 195 -0.63 0.70 20.85
N MET A 196 0.05 -0.45 20.90
CA MET A 196 0.10 -1.30 22.09
C MET A 196 0.74 -0.60 23.28
N LYS A 197 1.91 0.03 23.10
CA LYS A 197 2.62 0.77 24.16
C LYS A 197 1.80 1.97 24.63
N THR A 198 1.14 2.69 23.71
CA THR A 198 0.21 3.79 24.05
C THR A 198 -0.94 3.31 24.93
N LYS A 199 -1.63 2.23 24.53
CA LYS A 199 -2.69 1.61 25.32
C LYS A 199 -2.19 1.20 26.71
N THR A 200 -1.02 0.57 26.77
CA THR A 200 -0.42 0.08 28.02
C THR A 200 -0.21 1.22 29.02
N ILE A 201 0.44 2.32 28.58
CA ILE A 201 0.65 3.49 29.44
C ILE A 201 -0.69 4.07 29.92
N LEU A 202 -1.65 4.28 29.02
CA LEU A 202 -2.95 4.84 29.36
C LEU A 202 -3.76 3.93 30.30
N LEU A 203 -3.62 2.61 30.17
CA LEU A 203 -4.33 1.65 31.01
C LEU A 203 -3.74 1.60 32.43
N GLU A 204 -2.42 1.45 32.52
CA GLU A 204 -1.71 1.21 33.77
C GLU A 204 -1.46 2.49 34.59
N ASN A 205 -1.31 3.64 33.94
CA ASN A 205 -1.00 4.91 34.60
C ASN A 205 -2.22 5.83 34.64
N LYS A 206 -2.97 5.76 35.74
CA LYS A 206 -4.19 6.56 35.94
C LYS A 206 -3.94 8.07 35.83
N ASP A 207 -2.87 8.58 36.43
CA ASP A 207 -2.57 10.03 36.43
C ASP A 207 -2.27 10.55 35.02
N ILE A 208 -1.56 9.77 34.21
CA ILE A 208 -1.28 10.10 32.80
C ILE A 208 -2.59 10.06 32.01
N ARG A 209 -3.41 9.02 32.20
CA ARG A 209 -4.72 8.93 31.54
C ARG A 209 -5.59 10.15 31.88
N GLU A 210 -5.65 10.56 33.14
CA GLU A 210 -6.41 11.74 33.57
C GLU A 210 -5.85 13.02 32.97
N LYS A 211 -4.53 13.23 32.99
CA LYS A 211 -3.84 14.36 32.34
C LYS A 211 -4.23 14.50 30.87
N TRP A 212 -4.17 13.42 30.10
CA TRP A 212 -4.45 13.43 28.66
C TRP A 212 -5.94 13.54 28.37
N SER A 213 -6.76 12.85 29.16
CA SER A 213 -8.20 12.97 29.08
C SER A 213 -8.67 14.39 29.42
N ASP A 214 -8.08 15.06 30.41
CA ASP A 214 -8.46 16.41 30.82
C ASP A 214 -8.02 17.48 29.83
N ARG A 215 -6.90 17.24 29.15
CA ARG A 215 -6.41 18.06 28.05
C ARG A 215 -7.42 18.14 26.91
N TYR A 216 -7.97 17.00 26.49
CA TYR A 216 -8.90 16.93 25.36
C TYR A 216 -10.35 16.89 25.83
N LYS A 217 -11.04 18.02 25.74
CA LYS A 217 -12.47 18.13 26.06
C LYS A 217 -13.36 17.49 24.98
N GLN A 218 -12.85 17.40 23.77
CA GLN A 218 -13.50 16.76 22.63
C GLN A 218 -12.50 15.86 21.89
N VAL A 219 -12.90 14.61 21.65
CA VAL A 219 -12.24 13.71 20.70
C VAL A 219 -13.13 13.54 19.46
N ILE A 220 -12.56 13.65 18.27
CA ILE A 220 -13.26 13.43 16.99
C ILE A 220 -12.51 12.32 16.26
N ILE A 221 -13.21 11.32 15.75
CA ILE A 221 -12.60 10.20 15.04
C ILE A 221 -13.32 9.98 13.72
N ASP A 222 -12.58 10.06 12.62
CA ASP A 222 -13.05 9.76 11.27
C ASP A 222 -12.82 8.28 10.90
N GLU A 223 -13.57 7.79 9.91
CA GLU A 223 -13.47 6.44 9.36
C GLU A 223 -13.48 5.34 10.46
N PHE A 224 -14.34 5.50 11.47
CA PHE A 224 -14.34 4.67 12.68
C PHE A 224 -14.59 3.17 12.39
N GLN A 225 -15.21 2.83 11.26
CA GLN A 225 -15.38 1.43 10.82
C GLN A 225 -14.06 0.70 10.50
N ASP A 226 -12.97 1.44 10.26
CA ASP A 226 -11.66 0.86 9.96
C ASP A 226 -10.76 0.76 11.20
N THR A 227 -11.32 1.01 12.38
CA THR A 227 -10.57 0.93 13.63
C THR A 227 -10.32 -0.52 14.02
N ASN A 228 -9.12 -0.79 14.52
CA ASN A 228 -8.79 -2.07 15.16
C ASN A 228 -9.08 -2.02 16.67
N PRO A 229 -9.00 -3.16 17.40
CA PRO A 229 -9.27 -3.19 18.84
C PRO A 229 -8.39 -2.25 19.67
N LEU A 230 -7.10 -2.12 19.34
CA LEU A 230 -6.20 -1.21 20.06
C LEU A 230 -6.61 0.26 19.88
N GLN A 231 -6.98 0.66 18.66
CA GLN A 231 -7.44 2.02 18.36
C GLN A 231 -8.75 2.34 19.08
N PHE A 232 -9.68 1.37 19.13
CA PHE A 232 -10.91 1.47 19.89
C PHE A 232 -10.63 1.67 21.39
N ASP A 233 -9.74 0.85 21.96
CA ASP A 233 -9.35 0.95 23.37
C ASP A 233 -8.68 2.29 23.71
N ILE A 234 -7.75 2.76 22.88
CA ILE A 234 -7.10 4.07 23.05
C ILE A 234 -8.15 5.18 23.05
N SER A 235 -9.10 5.13 22.11
CA SER A 235 -10.18 6.12 22.02
C SER A 235 -11.00 6.20 23.31
N ASN A 236 -11.32 5.05 23.90
CA ASN A 236 -12.07 4.95 25.15
C ASN A 236 -11.26 5.40 26.38
N LEU A 237 -9.97 5.05 26.44
CA LEU A 237 -9.09 5.47 27.52
C LEU A 237 -8.89 6.98 27.53
N LEU A 238 -8.78 7.62 26.36
CA LEU A 238 -8.67 9.08 26.24
C LEU A 238 -9.94 9.82 26.70
N THR A 239 -11.12 9.23 26.51
CA THR A 239 -12.39 9.87 26.91
C THR A 239 -12.82 9.53 28.33
N ASN A 240 -12.09 8.63 29.01
CA ASN A 240 -12.46 8.05 30.31
C ASN A 240 -13.94 7.58 30.35
N ASN A 241 -14.47 7.13 29.20
CA ASN A 241 -15.88 6.75 28.97
C ASN A 241 -16.94 7.79 29.33
N GLN A 242 -16.58 9.04 29.63
CA GLN A 242 -17.51 10.05 30.16
C GLN A 242 -17.39 11.40 29.47
N LYS A 243 -16.37 11.60 28.62
CA LYS A 243 -16.16 12.85 27.89
C LYS A 243 -16.73 12.80 26.49
N SER A 244 -16.85 13.99 25.91
CA SER A 244 -17.41 14.18 24.58
C SER A 244 -16.53 13.55 23.51
N ILE A 245 -17.13 12.63 22.75
CA ILE A 245 -16.52 11.96 21.61
C ILE A 245 -17.46 12.01 20.43
N SER A 246 -16.95 12.28 19.24
CA SER A 246 -17.71 12.27 18.00
C SER A 246 -17.05 11.31 17.02
N VAL A 247 -17.71 10.22 16.71
CA VAL A 247 -17.22 9.24 15.74
C VAL A 247 -18.03 9.35 14.45
N VAL A 248 -17.34 9.28 13.33
CA VAL A 248 -17.95 9.29 12.00
C VAL A 248 -17.50 8.03 11.28
N GLY A 249 -18.44 7.35 10.63
CA GLY A 249 -18.09 6.14 9.91
C GLY A 249 -19.17 5.66 8.96
N ASP A 250 -18.77 4.66 8.19
CA ASP A 250 -19.61 3.97 7.23
C ASP A 250 -19.31 2.46 7.27
N PRO A 251 -20.19 1.63 7.86
CA PRO A 251 -19.96 0.20 7.96
C PRO A 251 -19.80 -0.48 6.59
N ASP A 252 -20.44 0.06 5.55
CA ASP A 252 -20.38 -0.46 4.18
C ASP A 252 -19.05 -0.14 3.49
N GLN A 253 -18.24 0.77 4.06
CA GLN A 253 -16.91 1.13 3.56
C GLN A 253 -15.76 0.48 4.34
N SER A 254 -16.01 -0.39 5.32
CA SER A 254 -14.92 -1.10 6.02
C SER A 254 -14.24 -2.08 5.07
N ILE A 255 -12.98 -1.83 4.71
CA ILE A 255 -12.22 -2.63 3.69
C ILE A 255 -10.79 -2.95 4.14
N TYR A 256 -10.52 -2.79 5.44
CA TYR A 256 -9.20 -2.97 6.05
C TYR A 256 -9.20 -4.09 7.09
N SER A 257 -10.06 -5.11 6.94
CA SER A 257 -10.07 -6.28 7.83
C SER A 257 -8.70 -6.98 7.92
N TRP A 258 -7.93 -6.99 6.82
CA TRP A 258 -6.55 -7.47 6.76
C TRP A 258 -5.55 -6.64 7.58
N ARG A 259 -5.94 -5.42 8.00
CA ARG A 259 -5.25 -4.59 9.00
C ARG A 259 -5.93 -4.66 10.38
N HIS A 260 -6.68 -5.73 10.61
CA HIS A 260 -7.41 -6.00 11.86
C HIS A 260 -8.53 -4.98 12.15
N ALA A 261 -9.05 -4.28 11.14
CA ALA A 261 -10.22 -3.45 11.31
C ALA A 261 -11.45 -4.30 11.67
N VAL A 262 -12.27 -3.79 12.58
CA VAL A 262 -13.46 -4.46 13.07
C VAL A 262 -14.69 -3.59 12.79
N PRO A 263 -15.49 -3.90 11.75
CA PRO A 263 -16.68 -3.12 11.40
C PRO A 263 -17.70 -3.01 12.54
N THR A 264 -17.75 -4.02 13.44
CA THR A 264 -18.65 -4.02 14.59
C THR A 264 -18.32 -2.94 15.63
N ASN A 265 -17.16 -2.28 15.55
CA ASN A 265 -16.81 -1.19 16.46
C ASN A 265 -17.83 -0.06 16.45
N LEU A 266 -18.45 0.24 15.29
CA LEU A 266 -19.54 1.23 15.21
C LEU A 266 -20.77 0.81 16.04
N LEU A 267 -21.12 -0.49 16.00
CA LEU A 267 -22.22 -1.06 16.79
C LEU A 267 -21.88 -1.09 18.29
N GLU A 268 -20.63 -1.45 18.61
CA GLU A 268 -20.14 -1.50 19.98
C GLU A 268 -20.08 -0.10 20.62
N PHE A 269 -19.68 0.92 19.85
CA PHE A 269 -19.72 2.31 20.28
C PHE A 269 -21.13 2.72 20.73
N GLN A 270 -22.15 2.40 19.94
CA GLN A 270 -23.55 2.70 20.29
C GLN A 270 -23.99 1.97 21.56
N LYS A 271 -23.55 0.72 21.77
CA LYS A 271 -23.85 -0.06 23.00
C LYS A 271 -23.15 0.52 24.23
N GLN A 272 -21.92 1.00 24.07
CA GLN A 272 -21.09 1.53 25.15
C GLN A 272 -21.59 2.92 25.60
N TYR A 273 -21.86 3.82 24.66
CA TYR A 273 -22.32 5.18 24.94
C TYR A 273 -23.85 5.25 24.86
N LYS A 274 -24.55 4.83 25.94
CA LYS A 274 -26.02 4.75 25.98
C LYS A 274 -26.75 6.07 25.70
N GLU A 275 -26.13 7.22 26.03
CA GLU A 275 -26.68 8.55 25.75
C GLU A 275 -26.23 9.12 24.39
N CYS A 276 -25.68 8.28 23.51
CA CYS A 276 -25.16 8.72 22.23
C CYS A 276 -26.27 9.16 21.27
N LEU A 277 -26.12 10.35 20.69
CA LEU A 277 -26.95 10.75 19.56
C LEU A 277 -26.44 10.04 18.29
N VAL A 278 -27.32 9.31 17.62
CA VAL A 278 -27.06 8.75 16.28
C VAL A 278 -27.67 9.68 15.22
N VAL A 279 -26.86 10.08 14.24
CA VAL A 279 -27.29 10.89 13.10
C VAL A 279 -26.95 10.17 11.79
N ASN A 280 -27.96 9.95 10.95
CA ASN A 280 -27.80 9.31 9.65
C ASN A 280 -27.68 10.36 8.53
N LEU A 281 -26.65 10.23 7.70
CA LEU A 281 -26.43 11.05 6.51
C LEU A 281 -26.64 10.21 5.24
N ASP A 282 -27.88 10.17 4.77
CA ASP A 282 -28.31 9.33 3.64
C ASP A 282 -28.27 10.06 2.28
N GLU A 283 -28.22 11.39 2.27
CA GLU A 283 -28.10 12.19 1.03
C GLU A 283 -26.65 12.19 0.54
N SER A 284 -26.40 11.66 -0.66
CA SER A 284 -25.11 11.76 -1.33
C SER A 284 -25.05 12.96 -2.27
N TYR A 285 -24.01 13.77 -2.11
CA TYR A 285 -23.71 14.92 -2.97
C TYR A 285 -22.72 14.59 -4.09
N ARG A 286 -22.15 13.37 -4.09
CA ARG A 286 -21.13 12.92 -5.04
C ARG A 286 -21.75 12.32 -6.30
N SER A 287 -22.34 11.13 -6.17
CA SER A 287 -22.71 10.25 -7.27
C SER A 287 -24.13 10.51 -7.79
N THR A 288 -24.43 10.04 -9.01
CA THR A 288 -25.79 10.01 -9.57
C THR A 288 -26.62 8.87 -8.95
N GLN A 289 -27.95 8.95 -9.05
CA GLN A 289 -28.83 7.94 -8.45
C GLN A 289 -28.59 6.54 -9.04
N GLN A 290 -28.29 6.43 -10.34
CA GLN A 290 -27.99 5.17 -11.02
C GLN A 290 -26.75 4.46 -10.43
N ILE A 291 -25.71 5.23 -10.10
CA ILE A 291 -24.49 4.71 -9.46
C ILE A 291 -24.80 4.27 -8.02
N LEU A 292 -25.57 5.07 -7.27
CA LEU A 292 -25.97 4.72 -5.91
C LEU A 292 -26.85 3.47 -5.88
N ASP A 293 -27.81 3.35 -6.78
CA ASP A 293 -28.71 2.19 -6.88
C ASP A 293 -27.93 0.90 -7.18
N ALA A 294 -26.90 0.97 -8.03
CA ALA A 294 -26.02 -0.16 -8.29
C ALA A 294 -25.12 -0.51 -7.09
N ALA A 295 -24.56 0.50 -6.43
CA ALA A 295 -23.79 0.28 -5.21
C ALA A 295 -24.65 -0.37 -4.12
N ASP A 296 -25.85 0.17 -3.88
CA ASP A 296 -26.82 -0.33 -2.90
C ASP A 296 -27.25 -1.77 -3.23
N SER A 297 -27.42 -2.11 -4.52
CA SER A 297 -27.79 -3.46 -4.94
C SER A 297 -26.71 -4.50 -4.63
N ILE A 298 -25.44 -4.17 -4.81
CA ILE A 298 -24.32 -5.04 -4.48
C ILE A 298 -24.26 -5.20 -2.95
N ILE A 299 -24.11 -4.11 -2.21
CA ILE A 299 -23.91 -4.19 -0.75
C ILE A 299 -25.11 -4.79 -0.01
N SER A 300 -26.31 -4.78 -0.62
CA SER A 300 -27.49 -5.43 -0.04
C SER A 300 -27.42 -6.93 0.13
N ASN A 301 -26.45 -7.59 -0.54
CA ASN A 301 -26.20 -9.02 -0.39
C ASN A 301 -25.30 -9.37 0.81
N ASN A 302 -24.83 -8.39 1.61
CA ASN A 302 -24.13 -8.66 2.87
C ASN A 302 -25.14 -8.89 4.01
N SER A 303 -24.84 -9.86 4.88
CA SER A 303 -25.68 -10.31 5.99
C SER A 303 -25.68 -9.32 7.16
N ASN A 304 -24.51 -8.79 7.51
CA ASN A 304 -24.29 -7.95 8.68
C ASN A 304 -24.20 -6.46 8.32
N ARG A 305 -25.31 -5.87 7.86
CA ARG A 305 -25.38 -4.45 7.47
C ARG A 305 -26.35 -3.63 8.30
N PHE A 306 -26.13 -2.32 8.34
CA PHE A 306 -27.15 -1.37 8.75
C PHE A 306 -28.09 -1.11 7.58
N GLU A 307 -29.38 -1.40 7.75
CA GLU A 307 -30.37 -1.11 6.71
C GLU A 307 -30.49 0.40 6.49
N ARG A 308 -30.03 0.86 5.34
CA ARG A 308 -30.19 2.24 4.88
C ARG A 308 -30.30 2.28 3.36
N LYS A 309 -30.84 3.38 2.85
CA LYS A 309 -30.96 3.64 1.42
C LYS A 309 -30.37 4.99 1.08
N LEU A 310 -29.37 4.99 0.20
CA LEU A 310 -28.72 6.22 -0.23
C LEU A 310 -29.53 6.90 -1.32
N TRP A 311 -29.59 8.23 -1.29
CA TRP A 311 -30.31 9.00 -2.29
C TRP A 311 -29.56 10.26 -2.70
N THR A 312 -29.84 10.77 -3.89
CA THR A 312 -29.26 12.03 -4.37
C THR A 312 -30.27 12.86 -5.14
N LYS A 313 -30.03 14.18 -5.19
CA LYS A 313 -30.75 15.11 -6.08
C LYS A 313 -30.33 14.93 -7.55
N LYS A 314 -29.19 14.28 -7.83
CA LYS A 314 -28.66 14.01 -9.19
C LYS A 314 -29.33 12.79 -9.84
N LYS A 315 -30.63 12.90 -10.18
CA LYS A 315 -31.44 11.77 -10.68
C LYS A 315 -31.20 11.38 -12.16
N ASN A 316 -30.70 12.31 -12.97
CA ASN A 316 -30.54 12.11 -14.42
C ASN A 316 -29.11 11.65 -14.78
N GLY A 317 -28.62 10.56 -14.18
CA GLY A 317 -27.33 9.95 -14.52
C GLY A 317 -27.40 9.04 -15.75
N SER A 318 -26.24 8.78 -16.35
CA SER A 318 -26.10 7.75 -17.40
C SER A 318 -26.22 6.35 -16.78
N LEU A 319 -26.65 5.39 -17.61
CA LEU A 319 -26.61 3.97 -17.23
C LEU A 319 -25.16 3.50 -17.09
N ILE A 320 -24.94 2.55 -16.19
CA ILE A 320 -23.63 1.94 -15.97
C ILE A 320 -23.28 1.11 -17.20
N ASN A 321 -22.13 1.38 -17.81
CA ASN A 321 -21.69 0.64 -18.99
C ASN A 321 -20.94 -0.61 -18.56
N PHE A 322 -21.38 -1.76 -19.04
CA PHE A 322 -20.64 -3.01 -18.88
C PHE A 322 -20.22 -3.55 -20.25
N ASP A 323 -18.92 -3.81 -20.40
CA ASP A 323 -18.33 -4.37 -21.61
C ASP A 323 -17.58 -5.67 -21.31
N PHE A 324 -17.70 -6.63 -22.23
CA PHE A 324 -17.04 -7.93 -22.15
C PHE A 324 -16.07 -8.07 -23.33
N TYR A 325 -14.81 -8.43 -23.05
CA TYR A 325 -13.73 -8.52 -24.04
C TYR A 325 -13.19 -9.95 -24.15
N ASN A 326 -12.48 -10.26 -25.23
CA ASN A 326 -11.90 -11.60 -25.39
C ASN A 326 -10.72 -11.80 -24.45
N ASP A 327 -9.85 -10.80 -24.32
CA ASP A 327 -8.68 -10.84 -23.44
C ASP A 327 -8.34 -9.48 -22.79
N GLU A 328 -7.33 -9.48 -21.93
CA GLU A 328 -6.87 -8.29 -21.21
C GLU A 328 -6.21 -7.23 -22.08
N GLU A 329 -5.65 -7.60 -23.24
CA GLU A 329 -5.05 -6.64 -24.18
C GLU A 329 -6.15 -5.87 -24.92
N GLU A 330 -7.18 -6.59 -25.39
CA GLU A 330 -8.38 -5.99 -25.98
C GLU A 330 -9.12 -5.10 -24.96
N GLU A 331 -9.24 -5.55 -23.71
CA GLU A 331 -9.78 -4.74 -22.61
C GLU A 331 -9.00 -3.44 -22.45
N ALA A 332 -7.66 -3.51 -22.33
CA ALA A 332 -6.80 -2.36 -22.12
C ALA A 332 -6.83 -1.33 -23.25
N ILE A 333 -6.79 -1.79 -24.51
CA ILE A 333 -6.86 -0.91 -25.69
C ILE A 333 -8.25 -0.27 -25.79
N SER A 334 -9.32 -1.03 -25.55
CA SER A 334 -10.69 -0.53 -25.64
C SER A 334 -11.02 0.48 -24.53
N VAL A 335 -10.57 0.22 -23.31
CA VAL A 335 -10.69 1.16 -22.18
C VAL A 335 -9.91 2.44 -22.47
N SER A 336 -8.64 2.33 -22.90
CA SER A 336 -7.81 3.49 -23.25
C SER A 336 -8.43 4.32 -24.38
N SER A 337 -9.02 3.68 -25.39
CA SER A 337 -9.71 4.36 -26.49
C SER A 337 -10.98 5.09 -26.03
N LYS A 338 -11.73 4.52 -25.07
CA LYS A 338 -12.90 5.19 -24.46
C LYS A 338 -12.48 6.42 -23.66
N ILE A 339 -11.38 6.31 -22.92
CA ILE A 339 -10.80 7.43 -22.17
C ILE A 339 -10.36 8.55 -23.12
N GLN A 340 -9.66 8.21 -24.21
CA GLN A 340 -9.29 9.19 -25.25
C GLN A 340 -10.50 9.96 -25.77
N ARG A 341 -11.58 9.24 -26.13
CA ARG A 341 -12.84 9.86 -26.61
C ARG A 341 -13.50 10.75 -25.56
N GLN A 342 -13.38 10.44 -24.27
CA GLN A 342 -13.88 11.31 -23.20
C GLN A 342 -13.04 12.58 -23.08
N ILE A 343 -11.72 12.46 -23.19
CA ILE A 343 -10.80 13.61 -23.18
C ILE A 343 -11.05 14.51 -24.40
N GLU A 344 -11.23 13.93 -25.59
CA GLU A 344 -11.60 14.66 -26.82
C GLU A 344 -12.94 15.41 -26.70
N LYS A 345 -13.86 14.90 -25.87
CA LYS A 345 -15.13 15.58 -25.54
C LYS A 345 -14.98 16.67 -24.46
N GLY A 346 -13.75 16.99 -24.07
CA GLY A 346 -13.43 18.05 -23.12
C GLY A 346 -13.39 17.64 -21.65
N LYS A 347 -13.31 16.33 -21.35
CA LYS A 347 -13.08 15.87 -19.96
C LYS A 347 -11.61 16.01 -19.60
N SER A 348 -11.31 16.54 -18.42
CA SER A 348 -9.91 16.60 -17.96
C SER A 348 -9.41 15.19 -17.62
N PRO A 349 -8.19 14.81 -18.03
CA PRO A 349 -7.58 13.52 -17.65
C PRO A 349 -7.51 13.30 -16.14
N ASN A 350 -7.35 14.38 -15.36
CA ASN A 350 -7.29 14.33 -13.89
C ASN A 350 -8.59 13.84 -13.25
N GLU A 351 -9.72 13.96 -13.94
CA GLU A 351 -11.03 13.52 -13.44
C GLU A 351 -11.39 12.09 -13.87
N ILE A 352 -10.43 11.35 -14.46
CA ILE A 352 -10.61 9.98 -14.95
C ILE A 352 -9.70 9.01 -14.18
N ALA A 353 -10.28 7.92 -13.69
CA ALA A 353 -9.53 6.86 -13.04
C ALA A 353 -9.82 5.46 -13.61
N ILE A 354 -8.76 4.66 -13.76
CA ILE A 354 -8.80 3.21 -13.95
C ILE A 354 -8.52 2.56 -12.61
N ILE A 355 -9.50 1.84 -12.09
CA ILE A 355 -9.48 1.18 -10.80
C ILE A 355 -9.43 -0.33 -10.99
N TYR A 356 -8.48 -0.99 -10.34
CA TYR A 356 -8.25 -2.43 -10.42
C TYR A 356 -8.07 -3.07 -9.04
N ARG A 357 -8.12 -4.40 -8.95
CA ARG A 357 -7.98 -5.11 -7.67
C ARG A 357 -6.53 -5.24 -7.22
N VAL A 358 -5.62 -5.58 -8.13
CA VAL A 358 -4.21 -5.86 -7.84
C VAL A 358 -3.28 -5.05 -8.75
N ASN A 359 -2.14 -4.61 -8.22
CA ASN A 359 -1.17 -3.78 -8.96
C ASN A 359 -0.67 -4.44 -10.25
N ALA A 360 -0.61 -5.77 -10.32
CA ALA A 360 -0.19 -6.48 -11.53
C ALA A 360 -1.07 -6.16 -12.76
N GLN A 361 -2.33 -5.73 -12.55
CA GLN A 361 -3.23 -5.33 -13.64
C GLN A 361 -2.81 -3.99 -14.28
N SER A 362 -2.07 -3.11 -13.57
CA SER A 362 -1.74 -1.78 -14.10
C SER A 362 -0.98 -1.87 -15.43
N ARG A 363 -0.05 -2.83 -15.54
CA ARG A 363 0.91 -2.96 -16.64
C ARG A 363 0.26 -2.93 -18.02
N VAL A 364 -0.83 -3.67 -18.22
CA VAL A 364 -1.50 -3.73 -19.54
C VAL A 364 -2.20 -2.41 -19.88
N PHE A 365 -2.76 -1.72 -18.88
CA PHE A 365 -3.37 -0.39 -19.08
C PHE A 365 -2.32 0.71 -19.28
N GLU A 366 -1.16 0.62 -18.62
CA GLU A 366 -0.03 1.52 -18.87
C GLU A 366 0.42 1.45 -20.33
N VAL A 367 0.57 0.23 -20.87
CA VAL A 367 0.90 0.00 -22.28
C VAL A 367 -0.22 0.54 -23.19
N GLY A 368 -1.49 0.26 -22.87
CA GLY A 368 -2.64 0.75 -23.63
C GLY A 368 -2.72 2.28 -23.70
N LEU A 369 -2.54 2.97 -22.57
CA LEU A 369 -2.55 4.43 -22.51
C LEU A 369 -1.35 5.04 -23.26
N ASN A 370 -0.15 4.49 -23.05
CA ASN A 370 1.06 4.92 -23.75
C ASN A 370 0.93 4.77 -25.27
N SER A 371 0.30 3.70 -25.75
CA SER A 371 0.10 3.47 -27.19
C SER A 371 -0.75 4.55 -27.87
N LEU A 372 -1.60 5.25 -27.10
CA LEU A 372 -2.44 6.36 -27.55
C LEU A 372 -1.86 7.73 -27.18
N GLY A 373 -0.64 7.78 -26.62
CA GLY A 373 0.00 9.01 -26.18
C GLY A 373 -0.67 9.66 -24.96
N LEU A 374 -1.50 8.91 -24.22
CA LEU A 374 -2.18 9.42 -23.03
C LEU A 374 -1.25 9.36 -21.82
N LYS A 375 -1.06 10.51 -21.17
CA LYS A 375 -0.32 10.59 -19.91
C LYS A 375 -1.12 9.92 -18.79
N TYR A 376 -0.42 9.20 -17.92
CA TYR A 376 -1.01 8.55 -16.77
C TYR A 376 -0.16 8.74 -15.52
N ARG A 377 -0.79 8.52 -14.36
CA ARG A 377 -0.14 8.47 -13.05
C ARG A 377 -0.49 7.16 -12.36
N LEU A 378 0.51 6.48 -11.82
CA LEU A 378 0.34 5.23 -11.09
C LEU A 378 0.32 5.51 -9.58
N VAL A 379 -0.80 5.22 -8.93
CA VAL A 379 -0.94 5.31 -7.47
C VAL A 379 -0.70 3.92 -6.89
N GLY A 380 0.33 3.77 -6.05
CA GLY A 380 0.68 2.49 -5.43
C GLY A 380 1.84 1.70 -6.06
N GLY A 381 2.71 2.36 -6.83
CA GLY A 381 4.06 1.86 -7.11
C GLY A 381 4.93 1.77 -5.83
N VAL A 382 6.23 1.52 -5.99
CA VAL A 382 7.17 1.61 -4.85
C VAL A 382 7.04 3.02 -4.25
N ARG A 383 6.76 3.13 -2.94
CA ARG A 383 6.65 4.45 -2.27
C ARG A 383 7.94 5.21 -2.50
N PHE A 384 7.83 6.53 -2.62
CA PHE A 384 9.00 7.40 -2.71
C PHE A 384 10.00 7.13 -1.57
N TYR A 385 9.52 7.09 -0.33
CA TYR A 385 10.34 6.77 0.85
C TYR A 385 10.75 5.30 0.96
N ASP A 386 10.19 4.40 0.14
CA ASP A 386 10.62 3.01 0.07
C ASP A 386 11.79 2.76 -0.90
N ARG A 387 12.12 3.76 -1.73
CA ARG A 387 13.22 3.66 -2.69
C ARG A 387 14.56 3.50 -1.96
N ARG A 388 15.48 2.75 -2.58
CA ARG A 388 16.72 2.30 -1.93
C ARG A 388 17.55 3.48 -1.43
N GLU A 389 17.80 4.42 -2.32
CA GLU A 389 18.57 5.62 -2.08
C GLU A 389 17.95 6.53 -1.03
N ILE A 390 16.62 6.62 -0.97
CA ILE A 390 15.92 7.39 0.04
C ILE A 390 16.04 6.73 1.42
N LYS A 391 15.78 5.42 1.50
CA LYS A 391 15.94 4.67 2.77
C LYS A 391 17.38 4.67 3.29
N ASP A 392 18.38 4.72 2.42
CA ASP A 392 19.78 4.78 2.83
C ASP A 392 20.07 6.10 3.55
N ILE A 393 19.64 7.24 2.99
CA ILE A 393 19.77 8.56 3.64
C ILE A 393 18.95 8.64 4.93
N LEU A 394 17.69 8.18 4.91
CA LEU A 394 16.86 8.17 6.12
C LEU A 394 17.44 7.29 7.23
N ALA A 395 18.12 6.19 6.90
CA ALA A 395 18.79 5.37 7.89
C ALA A 395 20.02 6.05 8.50
N TYR A 396 20.75 6.90 7.77
CA TYR A 396 21.76 7.77 8.39
C TYR A 396 21.10 8.71 9.40
N CYS A 397 19.99 9.35 9.04
CA CYS A 397 19.27 10.23 9.95
C CYS A 397 18.75 9.49 11.21
N LYS A 398 18.15 8.29 11.03
CA LYS A 398 17.68 7.44 12.15
C LYS A 398 18.84 7.07 13.09
N MET A 399 19.96 6.62 12.54
CA MET A 399 21.15 6.24 13.31
C MET A 399 21.79 7.41 14.07
N LEU A 400 21.72 8.63 13.53
CA LEU A 400 22.22 9.84 14.20
C LEU A 400 21.32 10.27 15.37
N LEU A 401 20.00 10.11 15.22
CA LEU A 401 19.02 10.41 16.28
C LEU A 401 19.03 9.34 17.37
N ASN A 402 19.07 8.08 16.98
CA ASN A 402 19.02 6.92 17.85
C ASN A 402 20.25 6.03 17.61
N PRO A 403 21.33 6.20 18.40
CA PRO A 403 22.54 5.38 18.31
C PRO A 403 22.31 3.89 18.58
N ASP A 404 21.18 3.53 19.19
CA ASP A 404 20.81 2.16 19.49
C ASP A 404 20.03 1.48 18.35
N ASP A 405 19.73 2.22 17.26
CA ASP A 405 19.11 1.66 16.05
C ASP A 405 20.10 0.82 15.23
N ASP A 406 20.25 -0.43 15.65
CA ASP A 406 21.12 -1.41 15.00
C ASP A 406 20.71 -1.69 13.54
N ASN A 407 19.41 -1.65 13.24
CA ASN A 407 18.91 -1.89 11.89
C ASN A 407 19.26 -0.75 10.93
N ALA A 408 19.20 0.50 11.40
CA ALA A 408 19.68 1.66 10.65
C ALA A 408 21.20 1.59 10.44
N PHE A 409 21.97 1.26 11.49
CA PHE A 409 23.42 1.08 11.40
C PHE A 409 23.81 0.02 10.35
N GLU A 410 23.23 -1.18 10.42
CA GLU A 410 23.54 -2.27 9.49
C GLU A 410 23.24 -1.90 8.03
N ARG A 411 22.24 -1.04 7.81
CA ARG A 411 21.90 -0.54 6.47
C ARG A 411 22.99 0.34 5.89
N VAL A 412 23.56 1.23 6.68
CA VAL A 412 24.39 2.34 6.17
C VAL A 412 25.90 2.13 6.36
N VAL A 413 26.31 1.25 7.27
CA VAL A 413 27.72 1.00 7.58
C VAL A 413 28.55 0.67 6.33
N ASN A 414 27.98 -0.06 5.37
CA ASN A 414 28.62 -0.41 4.10
C ASN A 414 27.88 0.14 2.86
N CYS A 415 27.08 1.20 3.03
CA CYS A 415 26.48 1.96 1.93
C CYS A 415 26.88 3.45 2.02
N PRO A 416 27.76 3.97 1.14
CA PRO A 416 28.47 3.29 0.05
C PRO A 416 29.46 2.19 0.52
N PRO A 417 29.95 1.32 -0.37
CA PRO A 417 30.85 0.22 0.00
C PRO A 417 32.16 0.70 0.66
N ARG A 418 32.42 0.24 1.88
CA ARG A 418 33.64 0.55 2.67
C ARG A 418 34.54 -0.67 2.90
N GLY A 419 34.19 -1.81 2.30
CA GLY A 419 34.91 -3.07 2.51
C GLY A 419 34.55 -3.75 3.84
N ILE A 420 33.37 -3.47 4.38
CA ILE A 420 32.83 -4.12 5.58
C ILE A 420 31.91 -5.25 5.11
N GLY A 421 32.41 -6.48 5.16
CA GLY A 421 31.68 -7.66 4.68
C GLY A 421 30.74 -8.29 5.71
N ASN A 422 29.85 -9.17 5.25
CA ASN A 422 28.87 -9.86 6.11
C ASN A 422 29.49 -10.60 7.30
N LYS A 423 30.67 -11.22 7.12
CA LYS A 423 31.40 -11.90 8.21
C LYS A 423 31.78 -10.93 9.34
N THR A 424 32.23 -9.71 8.98
CA THR A 424 32.56 -8.67 9.97
C THR A 424 31.33 -8.26 10.77
N ILE A 425 30.19 -8.05 10.09
CA ILE A 425 28.93 -7.70 10.74
C ILE A 425 28.46 -8.83 11.66
N GLN A 426 28.55 -10.10 11.24
CA GLN A 426 28.20 -11.25 12.08
C GLN A 426 29.06 -11.33 13.36
N ILE A 427 30.38 -11.13 13.25
CA ILE A 427 31.27 -11.12 14.41
C ILE A 427 30.86 -9.98 15.37
N LEU A 428 30.68 -8.77 14.85
CA LEU A 428 30.25 -7.61 15.64
C LEU A 428 28.90 -7.85 16.32
N ARG A 429 27.94 -8.48 15.61
CA ARG A 429 26.61 -8.78 16.13
C ARG A 429 26.67 -9.74 17.32
N ASN A 430 27.49 -10.78 17.22
CA ASN A 430 27.67 -11.75 18.31
C ASN A 430 28.37 -11.10 19.52
N SER A 431 29.42 -10.31 19.27
CA SER A 431 30.17 -9.67 20.36
C SER A 431 29.37 -8.59 21.08
N LYS A 432 28.64 -7.73 20.35
CA LYS A 432 27.81 -6.67 20.97
C LYS A 432 26.69 -7.28 21.83
N PHE A 433 26.15 -8.43 21.42
CA PHE A 433 25.07 -9.11 22.15
C PHE A 433 25.54 -9.62 23.51
N GLN A 434 26.75 -10.17 23.59
CA GLN A 434 27.35 -10.61 24.86
C GLN A 434 27.54 -9.47 25.87
N GLU A 435 27.72 -8.25 25.37
CA GLU A 435 27.94 -7.05 26.19
C GLU A 435 26.69 -6.20 26.36
N ASN A 436 25.55 -6.60 25.78
CA ASN A 436 24.30 -5.83 25.75
C ASN A 436 24.49 -4.38 25.27
N LEU A 437 25.25 -4.20 24.18
CA LEU A 437 25.50 -2.91 23.54
C LEU A 437 24.92 -2.87 22.12
N SER A 438 24.57 -1.66 21.66
CA SER A 438 24.31 -1.38 20.25
C SER A 438 25.59 -1.39 19.43
N PHE A 439 25.48 -1.52 18.10
CA PHE A 439 26.65 -1.58 17.21
C PHE A 439 27.56 -0.38 17.38
N ILE A 440 27.02 0.83 17.39
CA ILE A 440 27.83 2.06 17.50
C ILE A 440 28.58 2.08 18.83
N ASN A 441 27.89 1.80 19.93
CA ASN A 441 28.48 1.82 21.26
C ASN A 441 29.55 0.74 21.42
N TYR A 442 29.30 -0.46 20.88
CA TYR A 442 30.29 -1.53 20.84
C TYR A 442 31.52 -1.16 19.99
N ILE A 443 31.33 -0.60 18.79
CA ILE A 443 32.42 -0.23 17.89
C ILE A 443 33.27 0.90 18.49
N LYS A 444 32.66 1.89 19.13
CA LYS A 444 33.38 2.94 19.89
C LYS A 444 34.26 2.32 20.98
N LYS A 445 33.70 1.40 21.77
CA LYS A 445 34.45 0.68 22.81
C LYS A 445 35.60 -0.15 22.22
N TYR A 446 35.32 -0.95 21.18
CA TYR A 446 36.31 -1.76 20.49
C TYR A 446 37.47 -0.93 19.94
N ILE A 447 37.18 0.23 19.35
CA ILE A 447 38.19 1.13 18.81
C ILE A 447 39.02 1.79 19.92
N ASN A 448 38.42 2.18 21.04
CA ASN A 448 39.10 2.82 22.15
C ASN A 448 39.97 1.86 22.98
N ASN A 449 39.67 0.56 22.97
CA ASN A 449 40.44 -0.43 23.71
C ASN A 449 41.79 -0.78 23.05
N ASP A 450 42.04 -0.32 21.82
CA ASP A 450 43.23 -0.59 21.00
C ASP A 450 43.62 -2.08 20.82
N ASP A 451 42.74 -3.01 21.18
CA ASP A 451 42.85 -4.45 20.92
C ASP A 451 42.11 -4.82 19.63
N PHE A 452 42.85 -4.88 18.52
CA PHE A 452 42.31 -5.17 17.20
C PHE A 452 42.41 -6.66 16.79
N SER A 453 42.45 -7.57 17.76
CA SER A 453 42.54 -9.01 17.50
C SER A 453 41.26 -9.61 16.90
N LEU A 454 40.10 -9.01 17.19
CA LEU A 454 38.78 -9.54 16.79
C LEU A 454 38.52 -9.45 15.27
N LEU A 455 38.94 -8.35 14.62
CA LEU A 455 38.60 -8.06 13.23
C LEU A 455 39.84 -7.88 12.34
N PRO A 456 39.75 -8.22 11.04
CA PRO A 456 40.82 -7.93 10.09
C PRO A 456 41.19 -6.44 10.06
N LYS A 457 42.48 -6.12 9.93
CA LYS A 457 42.98 -4.72 9.91
C LYS A 457 42.20 -3.82 8.95
N ARG A 458 41.87 -4.32 7.76
CA ARG A 458 41.09 -3.57 6.75
C ARG A 458 39.68 -3.22 7.25
N ALA A 459 39.00 -4.15 7.91
CA ALA A 459 37.67 -3.91 8.47
C ALA A 459 37.75 -2.93 9.65
N THR A 460 38.76 -3.07 10.52
CA THR A 460 39.00 -2.15 11.63
C THR A 460 39.26 -0.71 11.14
N LEU A 461 40.04 -0.52 10.09
CA LEU A 461 40.28 0.80 9.48
C LEU A 461 38.98 1.39 8.89
N ALA A 462 38.20 0.60 8.15
CA ALA A 462 36.92 1.04 7.59
C ALA A 462 35.91 1.46 8.68
N LEU A 463 35.88 0.75 9.81
CA LEU A 463 35.05 1.11 10.98
C LEU A 463 35.54 2.41 11.65
N LYS A 464 36.85 2.62 11.76
CA LYS A 464 37.43 3.88 12.25
C LYS A 464 37.05 5.05 11.36
N GLU A 465 37.17 4.91 10.04
CA GLU A 465 36.76 5.94 9.07
C GLU A 465 35.26 6.24 9.15
N PHE A 466 34.43 5.20 9.29
CA PHE A 466 33.00 5.36 9.49
C PHE A 466 32.66 6.12 10.78
N LEU A 467 33.31 5.79 11.91
CA LEU A 467 33.11 6.53 13.17
C LEU A 467 33.49 8.00 13.04
N ILE A 468 34.55 8.34 12.30
CA ILE A 468 34.93 9.74 12.06
C ILE A 468 33.83 10.48 11.30
N ILE A 469 33.22 9.84 10.29
CA ILE A 469 32.07 10.41 9.56
C ILE A 469 30.89 10.60 10.51
N TYR A 470 30.56 9.57 11.29
CA TYR A 470 29.48 9.59 12.27
C TYR A 470 29.65 10.71 13.30
N GLU A 471 30.84 10.90 13.87
CA GLU A 471 31.12 11.96 14.84
C GLU A 471 31.04 13.37 14.25
N LYS A 472 31.39 13.54 12.97
CA LYS A 472 31.20 14.81 12.25
C LYS A 472 29.72 15.12 12.08
N LEU A 473 28.93 14.14 11.66
CA LEU A 473 27.49 14.27 11.47
C LEU A 473 26.74 14.50 12.80
N LEU A 474 27.17 13.84 13.89
CA LEU A 474 26.61 14.05 15.23
C LEU A 474 26.79 15.50 15.73
N LYS A 475 27.84 16.21 15.31
CA LYS A 475 27.99 17.63 15.66
C LYS A 475 27.05 18.52 14.87
N GLN A 476 26.63 18.08 13.70
CA GLN A 476 25.78 18.84 12.80
C GLN A 476 24.30 18.71 13.16
N ILE A 477 23.84 17.57 13.67
CA ILE A 477 22.43 17.34 14.01
C ILE A 477 21.86 18.35 15.02
N GLU A 478 22.71 18.91 15.89
CA GLU A 478 22.30 19.88 16.92
C GLU A 478 22.14 21.31 16.36
N ILE A 479 22.66 21.59 15.16
CA ILE A 479 22.75 22.94 14.60
C ILE A 479 22.14 23.08 13.18
N GLN A 480 21.99 21.97 12.45
CA GLN A 480 21.53 21.95 11.06
C GLN A 480 20.10 21.46 10.96
N GLU A 481 19.28 22.20 10.21
CA GLU A 481 17.94 21.75 9.83
C GLU A 481 18.00 20.51 8.92
N PRO A 482 16.90 19.72 8.80
CA PRO A 482 16.87 18.47 8.07
C PRO A 482 17.47 18.53 6.65
N PHE A 483 17.16 19.58 5.90
CA PHE A 483 17.72 19.81 4.56
C PHE A 483 19.26 19.91 4.56
N GLU A 484 19.81 20.70 5.47
CA GLU A 484 21.26 20.91 5.59
C GLU A 484 21.96 19.64 6.06
N LEU A 485 21.37 18.92 7.00
CA LEU A 485 21.92 17.65 7.49
C LEU A 485 21.93 16.59 6.38
N ILE A 486 20.87 16.49 5.57
CA ILE A 486 20.84 15.58 4.41
C ILE A 486 21.96 15.92 3.42
N ASN A 487 22.18 17.22 3.13
CA ASN A 487 23.29 17.65 2.29
C ASN A 487 24.65 17.25 2.88
N SER A 488 24.81 17.42 4.20
CA SER A 488 26.04 17.02 4.89
C SER A 488 26.27 15.51 4.84
N ILE A 489 25.21 14.69 5.00
CA ILE A 489 25.29 13.22 4.86
C ILE A 489 25.76 12.85 3.46
N ILE A 490 25.13 13.39 2.43
CA ILE A 490 25.46 13.11 1.02
C ILE A 490 26.92 13.47 0.74
N ALA A 491 27.37 14.64 1.19
CA ALA A 491 28.73 15.14 0.97
C ALA A 491 29.79 14.33 1.72
N LEU A 492 29.60 14.08 3.03
CA LEU A 492 30.58 13.39 3.86
C LEU A 492 30.71 11.89 3.55
N THR A 493 29.67 11.28 2.99
CA THR A 493 29.68 9.87 2.59
C THR A 493 30.02 9.66 1.12
N SER A 494 30.15 10.74 0.34
CA SER A 494 30.30 10.70 -1.12
C SER A 494 29.17 9.91 -1.80
N TYR A 495 27.94 10.09 -1.31
CA TYR A 495 26.79 9.29 -1.75
C TYR A 495 26.41 9.55 -3.21
N ASP A 496 26.51 10.80 -3.67
CA ASP A 496 26.24 11.15 -5.07
C ASP A 496 27.21 10.43 -6.04
N ASP A 497 28.49 10.37 -5.69
CA ASP A 497 29.50 9.67 -6.50
C ASP A 497 29.24 8.17 -6.54
N TYR A 498 28.76 7.61 -5.43
CA TYR A 498 28.32 6.23 -5.37
C TYR A 498 27.13 5.96 -6.31
N LEU A 499 26.12 6.84 -6.34
CA LEU A 499 24.96 6.69 -7.22
C LEU A 499 25.29 6.90 -8.70
N ARG A 500 26.25 7.77 -9.04
CA ARG A 500 26.69 8.01 -10.42
C ARG A 500 27.25 6.77 -11.12
N ASN A 501 27.72 5.79 -10.35
CA ASN A 501 28.27 4.53 -10.86
C ASN A 501 27.20 3.42 -11.01
N ASP A 502 25.92 3.74 -10.78
CA ASP A 502 24.80 2.80 -10.87
C ASP A 502 24.10 2.87 -12.24
N GLU A 503 23.45 1.78 -12.65
CA GLU A 503 22.79 1.66 -13.98
C GLU A 503 21.64 2.68 -14.12
N ASP A 504 20.92 2.98 -13.03
CA ASP A 504 19.81 3.94 -12.98
C ASP A 504 20.21 5.28 -12.35
N SER A 505 21.47 5.71 -12.52
CA SER A 505 22.04 6.87 -11.83
C SER A 505 21.20 8.16 -11.92
N SER A 506 20.63 8.46 -13.11
CA SER A 506 19.82 9.67 -13.31
C SER A 506 18.56 9.69 -12.43
N GLU A 507 17.78 8.61 -12.44
CA GLU A 507 16.53 8.52 -11.67
C GLU A 507 16.81 8.63 -10.16
N ARG A 508 17.87 7.96 -9.68
CA ARG A 508 18.19 7.97 -8.24
C ARG A 508 18.71 9.30 -7.75
N LEU A 509 19.48 10.02 -8.58
CA LEU A 509 19.90 11.39 -8.27
C LEU A 509 18.70 12.36 -8.27
N GLU A 510 17.74 12.19 -9.18
CA GLU A 510 16.48 12.94 -9.14
C GLU A 510 15.70 12.68 -7.84
N ASN A 511 15.61 11.42 -7.41
CA ASN A 511 14.94 11.06 -6.15
C ASN A 511 15.60 11.71 -4.93
N ILE A 512 16.94 11.75 -4.90
CA ILE A 512 17.68 12.43 -3.84
C ILE A 512 17.41 13.94 -3.85
N ASN A 513 17.33 14.56 -5.03
CA ASN A 513 16.96 15.97 -5.12
C ASN A 513 15.53 16.23 -4.64
N GLU A 514 14.57 15.36 -4.99
CA GLU A 514 13.19 15.44 -4.49
C GLU A 514 13.12 15.28 -2.96
N LEU A 515 13.94 14.40 -2.37
CA LEU A 515 14.05 14.26 -0.92
C LEU A 515 14.56 15.54 -0.26
N ARG A 516 15.57 16.17 -0.86
CA ARG A 516 16.12 17.45 -0.41
C ARG A 516 15.04 18.54 -0.47
N SER A 517 14.34 18.68 -1.58
CA SER A 517 13.22 19.63 -1.71
C SER A 517 12.12 19.37 -0.66
N SER A 518 11.77 18.11 -0.43
CA SER A 518 10.80 17.74 0.61
C SER A 518 11.26 18.14 2.02
N ALA A 519 12.55 18.00 2.31
CA ALA A 519 13.13 18.41 3.59
C ALA A 519 13.23 19.94 3.73
N GLU A 520 13.48 20.65 2.63
CA GLU A 520 13.50 22.11 2.59
C GLU A 520 12.09 22.67 2.87
N GLU A 521 11.07 22.20 2.15
CA GLU A 521 9.67 22.58 2.38
C GLU A 521 9.22 22.30 3.82
N PHE A 522 9.68 21.20 4.42
CA PHE A 522 9.38 20.86 5.80
C PHE A 522 10.01 21.84 6.81
N SER A 523 11.19 22.36 6.50
CA SER A 523 11.94 23.28 7.38
C SER A 523 11.35 24.70 7.37
N VAL A 524 10.52 25.04 6.37
CA VAL A 524 9.89 26.37 6.27
C VAL A 524 8.75 26.49 7.28
N GLY A 525 8.97 27.25 8.35
CA GLY A 525 7.93 27.64 9.31
C GLY A 525 7.90 26.85 10.62
N SER A 526 8.91 26.04 10.93
CA SER A 526 9.06 25.38 12.22
C SER A 526 9.92 26.20 13.18
N ASP A 527 9.34 26.77 14.24
CA ASP A 527 10.08 27.37 15.38
C ASP A 527 10.69 26.31 16.33
N LYS A 528 10.93 25.09 15.82
CA LYS A 528 11.44 23.95 16.61
C LYS A 528 12.96 23.94 16.58
N ASN A 529 13.57 23.26 17.55
CA ASN A 529 15.00 22.98 17.45
C ASN A 529 15.27 22.00 16.29
N PRO A 530 16.48 21.99 15.71
CA PRO A 530 16.76 21.20 14.51
C PRO A 530 16.55 19.68 14.70
N LYS A 531 16.82 19.18 15.91
CA LYS A 531 16.67 17.77 16.26
C LYS A 531 15.21 17.32 16.27
N ASP A 532 14.33 18.12 16.87
CA ASP A 532 12.89 17.88 16.90
C ASP A 532 12.29 17.99 15.49
N SER A 533 12.78 18.93 14.67
CA SER A 533 12.41 19.03 13.25
C SER A 533 12.78 17.75 12.50
N LEU A 534 13.98 17.21 12.71
CA LEU A 534 14.42 15.97 12.07
C LEU A 534 13.59 14.76 12.52
N ILE A 535 13.29 14.66 13.81
CA ILE A 535 12.43 13.59 14.36
C ILE A 535 11.06 13.62 13.66
N GLU A 536 10.44 14.78 13.55
CA GLU A 536 9.12 14.91 12.92
C GLU A 536 9.17 14.65 11.40
N PHE A 537 10.26 15.03 10.73
CA PHE A 537 10.48 14.72 9.32
C PHE A 537 10.58 13.20 9.07
N ILE A 538 11.37 12.48 9.88
CA ILE A 538 11.49 11.02 9.77
C ILE A 538 10.18 10.31 10.13
N GLU A 539 9.49 10.80 11.15
CA GLU A 539 8.17 10.27 11.53
C GLU A 539 7.17 10.45 10.39
N THR A 540 7.10 11.65 9.81
CA THR A 540 6.20 11.95 8.70
C THR A 540 6.51 11.06 7.49
N SER A 541 7.78 10.92 7.13
CA SER A 541 8.18 10.03 6.02
C SER A 541 7.86 8.55 6.27
N SER A 542 8.00 8.08 7.52
CA SER A 542 7.69 6.69 7.88
C SER A 542 6.18 6.43 7.92
N LEU A 543 5.37 7.41 8.36
CA LEU A 543 3.92 7.29 8.49
C LEU A 543 3.14 7.61 7.19
N ASN A 544 3.82 8.10 6.16
CA ASN A 544 3.18 8.49 4.90
C ASN A 544 2.63 7.27 4.13
N THR A 545 1.45 7.49 3.55
CA THR A 545 0.74 6.52 2.71
C THR A 545 0.99 6.78 1.23
N ASN A 546 0.72 5.79 0.38
CA ASN A 546 0.82 5.91 -1.09
C ASN A 546 -0.01 7.06 -1.70
N LEU A 547 -0.98 7.61 -0.96
CA LEU A 547 -1.94 8.61 -1.43
C LEU A 547 -1.43 10.06 -1.26
N ASP A 548 -0.39 10.25 -0.45
CA ASP A 548 0.08 11.57 -0.05
C ASP A 548 0.90 12.28 -1.15
N ASN A 549 1.35 11.55 -2.19
CA ASN A 549 2.22 12.06 -3.28
C ASN A 549 1.52 12.17 -4.65
N ILE A 550 0.18 12.27 -4.70
CA ILE A 550 -0.51 12.48 -5.98
C ILE A 550 -0.24 13.93 -6.45
N ASN A 551 0.85 14.13 -7.20
CA ASN A 551 1.14 15.41 -7.82
C ASN A 551 0.08 15.71 -8.90
N GLU A 552 -0.77 16.70 -8.62
CA GLU A 552 -1.77 17.21 -9.57
C GLU A 552 -1.18 18.17 -10.63
N SER A 553 0.13 18.38 -10.60
CA SER A 553 0.84 19.38 -11.42
C SER A 553 0.77 19.12 -12.94
N PHE A 554 0.41 17.92 -13.39
CA PHE A 554 0.23 17.60 -14.81
C PHE A 554 -1.06 16.82 -15.06
N GLU A 555 -1.77 17.14 -16.15
CA GLU A 555 -2.97 16.41 -16.54
C GLU A 555 -2.65 14.95 -16.92
N ALA A 556 -3.19 14.00 -16.15
CA ALA A 556 -2.99 12.58 -16.39
C ALA A 556 -4.12 11.71 -15.84
N VAL A 557 -4.37 10.58 -16.53
CA VAL A 557 -5.30 9.54 -16.10
C VAL A 557 -4.76 8.82 -14.87
N THR A 558 -5.59 8.59 -13.85
CA THR A 558 -5.13 7.92 -12.63
C THR A 558 -5.31 6.41 -12.70
N LEU A 559 -4.24 5.64 -12.45
CA LEU A 559 -4.27 4.19 -12.28
C LEU A 559 -4.13 3.89 -10.80
N ILE A 560 -5.10 3.19 -10.21
CA ILE A 560 -5.15 3.00 -8.75
C ILE A 560 -5.82 1.69 -8.36
N THR A 561 -5.45 1.12 -7.21
CA THR A 561 -6.18 -0.03 -6.67
C THR A 561 -7.50 0.36 -6.01
N LEU A 562 -8.45 -0.57 -5.92
CA LEU A 562 -9.71 -0.37 -5.18
C LEU A 562 -9.48 0.10 -3.74
N HIS A 563 -8.50 -0.49 -3.04
CA HIS A 563 -8.15 -0.11 -1.67
C HIS A 563 -7.69 1.34 -1.56
N GLN A 564 -6.80 1.74 -2.47
CA GLN A 564 -6.23 3.09 -2.49
C GLN A 564 -7.23 4.14 -2.99
N ALA A 565 -8.22 3.75 -3.78
CA ALA A 565 -9.25 4.67 -4.24
C ALA A 565 -10.16 5.17 -3.10
N LYS A 566 -10.14 4.53 -1.92
CA LYS A 566 -10.89 4.98 -0.74
C LYS A 566 -10.52 6.43 -0.38
N GLY A 567 -11.53 7.22 -0.07
CA GLY A 567 -11.39 8.66 0.18
C GLY A 567 -11.32 9.53 -1.09
N LEU A 568 -10.97 8.98 -2.25
CA LEU A 568 -10.91 9.73 -3.51
C LEU A 568 -12.26 9.74 -4.25
N GLU A 569 -12.34 10.54 -5.30
CA GLU A 569 -13.50 10.67 -6.19
C GLU A 569 -13.10 11.19 -7.57
N TYR A 570 -13.74 10.67 -8.63
CA TYR A 570 -13.45 11.00 -10.02
C TYR A 570 -14.76 11.23 -10.78
N GLU A 571 -14.75 12.08 -11.82
CA GLU A 571 -15.95 12.26 -12.67
C GLU A 571 -16.32 10.96 -13.37
N ASN A 572 -15.31 10.29 -13.93
CA ASN A 572 -15.45 9.05 -14.68
C ASN A 572 -14.54 7.96 -14.08
N VAL A 573 -15.11 6.79 -13.83
CA VAL A 573 -14.39 5.65 -13.25
C VAL A 573 -14.55 4.43 -14.14
N PHE A 574 -13.43 3.76 -14.39
CA PHE A 574 -13.34 2.47 -15.06
C PHE A 574 -12.92 1.42 -14.04
N ILE A 575 -13.80 0.50 -13.65
CA ILE A 575 -13.44 -0.66 -12.84
C ILE A 575 -13.20 -1.84 -13.78
N VAL A 576 -11.96 -2.32 -13.83
CA VAL A 576 -11.48 -3.29 -14.82
C VAL A 576 -11.19 -4.65 -14.20
N GLY A 577 -11.25 -5.71 -15.01
CA GLY A 577 -11.03 -7.08 -14.53
C GLY A 577 -12.04 -7.53 -13.47
N MET A 578 -13.33 -7.21 -13.68
CA MET A 578 -14.46 -7.69 -12.87
C MET A 578 -14.70 -9.19 -13.12
N GLU A 579 -13.80 -10.02 -12.59
CA GLU A 579 -13.72 -11.46 -12.85
C GLU A 579 -13.65 -12.24 -11.53
N GLU A 580 -14.27 -13.43 -11.46
CA GLU A 580 -14.08 -14.36 -10.34
C GLU A 580 -12.61 -14.76 -10.23
N GLY A 581 -12.08 -14.75 -9.00
CA GLY A 581 -10.66 -14.95 -8.74
C GLY A 581 -9.84 -13.67 -8.73
N LEU A 582 -10.37 -12.57 -9.30
CA LEU A 582 -9.82 -11.21 -9.17
C LEU A 582 -10.69 -10.35 -8.27
N LEU A 583 -11.94 -10.08 -8.64
CA LEU A 583 -12.90 -9.33 -7.82
C LEU A 583 -14.26 -10.04 -7.88
N PRO A 584 -14.57 -10.95 -6.95
CA PRO A 584 -13.84 -11.24 -5.71
C PRO A 584 -12.50 -11.97 -5.92
N HIS A 585 -11.51 -11.67 -5.07
CA HIS A 585 -10.18 -12.30 -5.14
C HIS A 585 -10.23 -13.80 -4.80
N SER A 586 -9.43 -14.63 -5.47
CA SER A 586 -9.42 -16.10 -5.29
C SER A 586 -9.37 -16.58 -3.84
N ARG A 587 -8.61 -15.90 -2.98
CA ARG A 587 -8.48 -16.23 -1.55
C ARG A 587 -9.77 -16.03 -0.74
N SER A 588 -10.63 -15.10 -1.15
CA SER A 588 -11.86 -14.82 -0.41
C SER A 588 -12.99 -15.79 -0.73
N LEU A 589 -12.85 -16.59 -1.78
CA LEU A 589 -13.92 -17.49 -2.24
C LEU A 589 -14.23 -18.63 -1.26
N GLU A 590 -13.35 -18.89 -0.30
CA GLU A 590 -13.49 -19.97 0.68
C GLU A 590 -14.30 -19.55 1.93
N SER A 591 -14.56 -18.26 2.13
CA SER A 591 -15.22 -17.72 3.31
C SER A 591 -16.25 -16.65 2.95
N ASP A 592 -17.49 -16.82 3.41
CA ASP A 592 -18.56 -15.85 3.16
C ASP A 592 -18.21 -14.45 3.71
N ASP A 593 -17.55 -14.38 4.87
CA ASP A 593 -17.07 -13.12 5.47
C ASP A 593 -16.05 -12.41 4.58
N GLU A 594 -15.16 -13.17 3.93
CA GLU A 594 -14.16 -12.59 3.02
C GLU A 594 -14.79 -12.16 1.68
N VAL A 595 -15.83 -12.86 1.21
CA VAL A 595 -16.62 -12.42 0.05
C VAL A 595 -17.36 -11.12 0.38
N GLU A 596 -17.94 -11.01 1.57
CA GLU A 596 -18.57 -9.77 2.04
C GLU A 596 -17.59 -8.58 2.08
N GLU A 597 -16.33 -8.82 2.45
CA GLU A 597 -15.26 -7.81 2.38
C GLU A 597 -14.95 -7.39 0.93
N GLU A 598 -14.79 -8.34 0.00
CA GLU A 598 -14.58 -8.02 -1.42
C GLU A 598 -15.81 -7.30 -2.02
N ARG A 599 -17.01 -7.57 -1.49
CA ARG A 599 -18.23 -6.87 -1.87
C ARG A 599 -18.21 -5.42 -1.40
N ARG A 600 -17.79 -5.15 -0.16
CA ARG A 600 -17.50 -3.79 0.34
C ARG A 600 -16.45 -3.08 -0.50
N LEU A 601 -15.41 -3.80 -0.92
CA LEU A 601 -14.37 -3.25 -1.79
C LEU A 601 -14.92 -2.82 -3.16
N CYS A 602 -15.78 -3.66 -3.77
CA CYS A 602 -16.48 -3.33 -5.01
C CYS A 602 -17.42 -2.11 -4.82
N TYR A 603 -18.18 -2.08 -3.72
CA TYR A 603 -19.03 -0.96 -3.33
C TYR A 603 -18.25 0.35 -3.21
N VAL A 604 -17.08 0.33 -2.55
CA VAL A 604 -16.19 1.49 -2.44
C VAL A 604 -15.76 1.95 -3.83
N GLY A 605 -15.34 1.04 -4.72
CA GLY A 605 -14.94 1.35 -6.09
C GLY A 605 -16.04 2.04 -6.90
N ILE A 606 -17.25 1.50 -6.89
CA ILE A 606 -18.43 2.06 -7.60
C ILE A 606 -18.73 3.48 -7.09
N THR A 607 -18.67 3.68 -5.79
CA THR A 607 -19.00 4.97 -5.14
C THR A 607 -17.89 6.02 -5.24
N ARG A 608 -16.80 5.74 -5.97
CA ARG A 608 -15.80 6.75 -6.35
C ARG A 608 -16.24 7.55 -7.58
N ALA A 609 -17.17 7.02 -8.38
CA ALA A 609 -17.66 7.67 -9.60
C ALA A 609 -18.67 8.77 -9.27
N LYS A 610 -18.47 9.98 -9.82
CA LYS A 610 -19.44 11.10 -9.70
C LYS A 610 -20.52 11.04 -10.77
N ARG A 611 -20.15 10.81 -12.04
CA ARG A 611 -21.09 10.88 -13.18
C ARG A 611 -21.20 9.60 -13.98
N GLU A 612 -20.07 9.06 -14.45
CA GLU A 612 -20.06 7.89 -15.34
C GLU A 612 -19.26 6.74 -14.74
N LEU A 613 -19.82 5.54 -14.80
CA LEU A 613 -19.19 4.30 -14.37
C LEU A 613 -19.12 3.31 -15.54
N PHE A 614 -17.92 2.77 -15.74
CA PHE A 614 -17.62 1.75 -16.72
C PHE A 614 -17.08 0.52 -16.00
N LEU A 615 -17.65 -0.64 -16.30
CA LEU A 615 -17.24 -1.93 -15.76
C LEU A 615 -16.75 -2.80 -16.93
N SER A 616 -15.67 -3.53 -16.74
CA SER A 616 -15.19 -4.47 -17.76
C SER A 616 -14.71 -5.79 -17.19
N SER A 617 -14.81 -6.82 -18.04
CA SER A 617 -14.25 -8.15 -17.79
C SER A 617 -13.81 -8.78 -19.10
N SER A 618 -12.95 -9.79 -19.02
CA SER A 618 -12.42 -10.52 -20.16
C SER A 618 -12.77 -12.02 -20.08
N SER A 619 -12.79 -12.71 -21.22
CA SER A 619 -12.98 -14.16 -21.27
C SER A 619 -11.70 -14.94 -20.98
N ARG A 620 -10.54 -14.31 -21.17
CA ARG A 620 -9.22 -14.88 -20.97
C ARG A 620 -8.28 -13.85 -20.35
N ARG A 621 -7.52 -14.26 -19.35
CA ARG A 621 -6.52 -13.39 -18.72
C ARG A 621 -5.20 -14.11 -18.52
N ARG A 622 -4.10 -13.38 -18.66
CA ARG A 622 -2.78 -13.90 -18.38
C ARG A 622 -2.48 -13.78 -16.89
N PHE A 623 -2.13 -14.88 -16.26
CA PHE A 623 -1.65 -14.91 -14.88
C PHE A 623 -0.33 -15.68 -14.84
N GLN A 624 0.72 -15.07 -14.28
CA GLN A 624 2.08 -15.64 -14.22
C GLN A 624 2.61 -16.17 -15.57
N GLY A 625 2.25 -15.49 -16.67
CA GLY A 625 2.74 -15.83 -18.00
C GLY A 625 1.87 -16.80 -18.81
N ILE A 626 0.84 -17.42 -18.22
CA ILE A 626 -0.07 -18.38 -18.87
C ILE A 626 -1.48 -17.78 -18.99
N TYR A 627 -2.15 -17.99 -20.13
CA TYR A 627 -3.56 -17.61 -20.28
C TYR A 627 -4.47 -18.65 -19.63
N GLY A 628 -5.35 -18.20 -18.74
CA GLY A 628 -6.46 -18.97 -18.22
C GLY A 628 -7.80 -18.45 -18.74
N ASN A 629 -8.85 -19.27 -18.65
CA ASN A 629 -10.22 -18.81 -18.82
C ASN A 629 -10.61 -17.98 -17.59
N ALA A 630 -11.17 -16.79 -17.82
CA ALA A 630 -11.68 -15.93 -16.78
C ALA A 630 -13.21 -16.01 -16.76
N ILE A 631 -13.78 -16.11 -15.56
CA ILE A 631 -15.23 -16.12 -15.35
C ILE A 631 -15.63 -14.72 -14.92
N LYS A 632 -16.69 -14.18 -15.50
CA LYS A 632 -17.25 -12.88 -15.12
C LYS A 632 -17.66 -12.87 -13.64
N SER A 633 -17.33 -11.79 -12.93
CA SER A 633 -17.64 -11.62 -11.51
C SER A 633 -19.14 -11.69 -11.21
N ARG A 634 -19.49 -12.34 -10.09
CA ARG A 634 -20.84 -12.35 -9.52
C ARG A 634 -21.39 -10.95 -9.25
N PHE A 635 -20.54 -10.00 -8.87
CA PHE A 635 -20.97 -8.64 -8.53
C PHE A 635 -21.60 -7.90 -9.72
N ILE A 636 -21.28 -8.30 -10.97
CA ILE A 636 -21.93 -7.75 -12.16
C ILE A 636 -23.39 -8.22 -12.27
N ASP A 637 -23.69 -9.46 -11.87
CA ASP A 637 -25.04 -10.00 -11.93
C ASP A 637 -25.92 -9.58 -10.75
N GLU A 638 -25.31 -9.10 -9.65
CA GLU A 638 -26.01 -8.45 -8.54
C GLU A 638 -26.57 -7.05 -8.91
N ILE A 639 -26.01 -6.39 -9.95
CA ILE A 639 -26.47 -5.06 -10.38
C ILE A 639 -27.77 -5.18 -11.23
N PRO A 640 -28.83 -4.40 -10.90
CA PRO A 640 -30.09 -4.42 -11.62
C PRO A 640 -29.95 -4.05 -13.10
N LYS A 641 -30.64 -4.79 -13.97
CA LYS A 641 -30.60 -4.57 -15.43
C LYS A 641 -31.14 -3.19 -15.85
N ASN A 642 -32.00 -2.56 -15.05
CA ASN A 642 -32.57 -1.25 -15.33
C ASN A 642 -31.57 -0.09 -15.12
N VAL A 643 -30.47 -0.31 -14.38
CA VAL A 643 -29.40 0.69 -14.18
C VAL A 643 -28.14 0.39 -14.99
N MET A 644 -28.15 -0.69 -15.77
CA MET A 644 -27.01 -1.15 -16.58
C MET A 644 -27.31 -1.12 -18.08
N SER A 645 -26.37 -0.59 -18.86
CA SER A 645 -26.33 -0.68 -20.31
C SER A 645 -25.35 -1.78 -20.72
N ARG A 646 -25.86 -2.83 -21.37
CA ARG A 646 -25.03 -3.89 -21.98
C ARG A 646 -24.89 -3.62 -23.47
N LYS A 647 -23.69 -3.30 -23.93
CA LYS A 647 -23.37 -3.33 -25.36
C LYS A 647 -22.67 -4.65 -25.65
N ASN A 648 -23.32 -5.53 -26.39
CA ASN A 648 -22.64 -6.67 -26.98
C ASN A 648 -21.61 -6.12 -27.97
N SER A 649 -20.34 -6.26 -27.65
CA SER A 649 -19.16 -5.96 -28.47
C SER A 649 -19.13 -6.87 -29.70
N LYS A 650 -20.07 -6.68 -30.63
CA LYS A 650 -19.98 -7.17 -32.02
C LYS A 650 -19.90 -6.02 -33.04
N SER A 651 -19.89 -4.75 -32.61
CA SER A 651 -20.10 -3.62 -33.51
C SER A 651 -19.19 -2.40 -33.26
N PHE A 652 -17.88 -2.59 -33.12
CA PHE A 652 -16.92 -1.47 -33.13
C PHE A 652 -15.77 -1.62 -34.15
N LEU A 653 -15.82 -2.64 -35.02
CA LEU A 653 -14.86 -2.82 -36.13
C LEU A 653 -15.37 -2.32 -37.49
N HIS A 654 -16.39 -1.45 -37.51
CA HIS A 654 -16.88 -0.79 -38.73
C HIS A 654 -16.73 0.73 -38.59
N ASP A 655 -15.49 1.18 -38.48
CA ASP A 655 -15.08 2.51 -38.96
C ASP A 655 -13.56 2.48 -39.18
N LYS A 656 -13.15 1.81 -40.25
CA LYS A 656 -11.83 2.01 -40.86
C LYS A 656 -11.99 2.96 -42.03
N THR A 657 -11.93 4.26 -41.78
CA THR A 657 -11.58 5.25 -42.80
C THR A 657 -10.67 6.31 -42.19
N HIS A 658 -9.49 6.43 -42.82
CA HIS A 658 -8.51 7.52 -42.68
C HIS A 658 -7.66 7.61 -41.41
N TRP A 659 -6.72 6.67 -41.26
CA TRP A 659 -5.38 7.03 -40.79
C TRP A 659 -4.39 6.97 -41.96
N LYS A 660 -4.07 8.15 -42.52
CA LYS A 660 -2.93 8.33 -43.42
C LYS A 660 -1.66 8.27 -42.58
N SER A 661 -0.88 7.22 -42.78
CA SER A 661 0.53 7.16 -42.38
C SER A 661 1.36 7.94 -43.38
N SER A 662 2.12 8.92 -42.87
CA SER A 662 3.26 9.58 -43.50
C SER A 662 4.22 9.81 -42.33
N TYR A 663 5.44 9.26 -42.23
CA TYR A 663 6.47 8.95 -43.21
C TYR A 663 7.33 7.77 -42.72
N ILE A 664 7.76 6.86 -43.61
CA ILE A 664 9.14 6.79 -44.14
C ILE A 664 9.13 5.86 -45.37
N SER A 665 9.80 6.35 -46.41
CA SER A 665 9.90 5.87 -47.78
C SER A 665 10.80 4.64 -47.91
N GLN A 666 10.43 3.68 -48.78
CA GLN A 666 11.29 3.26 -49.91
C GLN A 666 10.54 2.43 -50.96
N LYS A 667 10.35 3.08 -52.13
CA LYS A 667 10.39 2.60 -53.52
C LYS A 667 9.93 1.17 -53.88
N THR A 668 8.70 1.12 -54.42
CA THR A 668 8.25 0.58 -55.73
C THR A 668 8.93 -0.66 -56.34
N PHE A 669 8.12 -1.71 -56.56
CA PHE A 669 7.93 -2.34 -57.88
C PHE A 669 6.50 -2.89 -58.00
N ASP A 670 5.97 -2.84 -59.22
CA ASP A 670 4.57 -3.01 -59.61
C ASP A 670 3.97 -4.41 -59.39
N LYS A 671 2.63 -4.39 -59.31
CA LYS A 671 1.72 -5.53 -59.20
C LYS A 671 1.64 -6.34 -60.50
N GLU A 672 1.62 -7.67 -60.36
CA GLU A 672 0.65 -8.50 -61.08
C GLU A 672 0.06 -9.55 -60.11
N ASP A 673 -1.27 -9.65 -60.12
CA ASP A 673 -2.08 -10.66 -59.45
C ASP A 673 -1.74 -12.07 -59.96
N VAL A 674 -1.62 -13.08 -59.08
CA VAL A 674 -2.31 -14.40 -59.23
C VAL A 674 -2.35 -15.10 -57.85
N ASN A 675 -3.55 -15.54 -57.46
CA ASN A 675 -3.88 -16.50 -56.42
C ASN A 675 -2.84 -17.62 -56.20
N ASN A 676 -2.55 -18.00 -54.94
CA ASN A 676 -2.50 -19.42 -54.54
C ASN A 676 -2.24 -19.65 -53.02
N SER A 677 -3.08 -20.50 -52.44
CA SER A 677 -2.84 -21.49 -51.36
C SER A 677 -1.95 -21.13 -50.15
N ILE A 678 -2.57 -21.12 -48.97
CA ILE A 678 -1.91 -21.26 -47.67
C ILE A 678 -1.26 -22.65 -47.62
N ASN A 679 0.07 -22.73 -47.74
CA ASN A 679 0.83 -23.94 -47.43
C ASN A 679 0.86 -24.14 -45.91
N GLN A 680 0.16 -25.15 -45.40
CA GLN A 680 0.51 -25.76 -44.11
C GLN A 680 1.92 -26.35 -44.24
N ILE A 681 2.79 -26.09 -43.28
CA ILE A 681 4.12 -26.72 -43.22
C ILE A 681 3.88 -28.21 -42.93
N GLU A 682 3.97 -29.07 -43.94
CA GLU A 682 4.02 -30.52 -43.74
C GLU A 682 5.28 -30.87 -42.96
N VAL A 683 5.08 -31.44 -41.78
CA VAL A 683 6.16 -31.91 -40.94
C VAL A 683 5.95 -33.41 -40.73
N ASN A 684 6.73 -34.21 -41.47
CA ASN A 684 6.83 -35.66 -41.28
C ASN A 684 7.58 -35.96 -39.96
N ILE A 685 6.87 -35.85 -38.84
CA ILE A 685 7.37 -36.18 -37.51
C ILE A 685 6.23 -36.82 -36.73
N ASN A 686 6.48 -37.97 -36.11
CA ASN A 686 5.53 -38.67 -35.24
C ASN A 686 6.04 -38.72 -33.79
N GLU A 687 5.11 -38.72 -32.83
CA GLU A 687 5.44 -38.99 -31.42
C GLU A 687 6.02 -40.42 -31.32
N GLY A 688 7.15 -40.56 -30.62
CA GLY A 688 7.91 -41.82 -30.55
C GLY A 688 9.13 -41.89 -31.47
N ASP A 689 9.26 -41.00 -32.46
CA ASP A 689 10.42 -40.99 -33.35
C ASP A 689 11.72 -40.77 -32.58
N LYS A 690 12.77 -41.53 -32.93
CA LYS A 690 14.13 -41.28 -32.44
C LYS A 690 14.74 -40.15 -33.24
N VAL A 691 15.28 -39.17 -32.52
CA VAL A 691 15.81 -37.94 -33.08
C VAL A 691 17.21 -37.67 -32.55
N SER A 692 18.06 -37.07 -33.38
CA SER A 692 19.40 -36.63 -33.01
C SER A 692 19.50 -35.11 -33.10
N HIS A 693 20.07 -34.49 -32.07
CA HIS A 693 20.33 -33.05 -32.01
C HIS A 693 21.84 -32.80 -31.84
N LYS A 694 22.40 -31.90 -32.66
CA LYS A 694 23.85 -31.61 -32.70
C LYS A 694 24.48 -31.28 -31.34
N SER A 695 23.74 -30.62 -30.44
CA SER A 695 24.25 -30.24 -29.11
C SER A 695 23.75 -31.11 -27.96
N PHE A 696 22.68 -31.89 -28.16
CA PHE A 696 22.02 -32.63 -27.08
C PHE A 696 22.06 -34.15 -27.27
N GLY A 697 22.61 -34.63 -28.38
CA GLY A 697 22.72 -36.05 -28.68
C GLY A 697 21.38 -36.66 -29.08
N GLU A 698 21.25 -37.96 -28.84
CA GLU A 698 20.06 -38.74 -29.20
C GLU A 698 18.95 -38.59 -28.15
N GLY A 699 17.71 -38.53 -28.64
CA GLY A 699 16.50 -38.42 -27.82
C GLY A 699 15.28 -38.98 -28.52
N ILE A 700 14.17 -39.04 -27.79
CA ILE A 700 12.88 -39.51 -28.29
C ILE A 700 11.89 -38.35 -28.26
N LEU A 701 11.17 -38.14 -29.35
CA LEU A 701 10.13 -37.12 -29.41
C LEU A 701 8.90 -37.58 -28.61
N LEU A 702 8.50 -36.78 -27.62
CA LEU A 702 7.33 -37.03 -26.79
C LEU A 702 6.07 -36.39 -27.35
N SER A 703 6.16 -35.16 -27.86
CA SER A 703 5.01 -34.44 -28.44
C SER A 703 5.48 -33.28 -29.32
N TYR A 704 4.64 -32.86 -30.27
CA TYR A 704 4.88 -31.65 -31.06
C TYR A 704 3.65 -30.72 -31.16
N LYS A 705 3.90 -29.43 -31.37
CA LYS A 705 2.86 -28.42 -31.56
C LYS A 705 3.20 -27.51 -32.75
N SER A 706 2.35 -27.53 -33.78
CA SER A 706 2.49 -26.66 -34.96
C SER A 706 2.07 -25.22 -34.64
N LEU A 707 2.94 -24.27 -34.96
CA LEU A 707 2.71 -22.83 -34.86
C LEU A 707 2.66 -22.22 -36.26
N GLN A 708 2.14 -21.00 -36.41
CA GLN A 708 1.89 -20.37 -37.73
C GLN A 708 3.14 -20.27 -38.65
N MET A 709 4.36 -20.30 -38.09
CA MET A 709 5.62 -20.19 -38.86
C MET A 709 6.71 -21.18 -38.40
N ASP A 710 6.45 -22.07 -37.45
CA ASP A 710 7.45 -23.00 -36.88
C ASP A 710 6.77 -24.19 -36.16
N VAL A 711 7.53 -25.17 -35.69
CA VAL A 711 7.02 -26.29 -34.87
C VAL A 711 7.81 -26.39 -33.57
N GLU A 712 7.10 -26.43 -32.43
CA GLU A 712 7.69 -26.71 -31.12
C GLU A 712 7.71 -28.23 -30.89
N LEU A 713 8.88 -28.77 -30.56
CA LEU A 713 9.15 -30.19 -30.36
C LEU A 713 9.56 -30.42 -28.89
N THR A 714 8.91 -31.36 -28.21
CA THR A 714 9.30 -31.78 -26.86
C THR A 714 10.04 -33.12 -26.95
N VAL A 715 11.36 -33.11 -26.69
CA VAL A 715 12.23 -34.28 -26.85
C VAL A 715 12.84 -34.64 -25.50
N LYS A 716 12.86 -35.94 -25.16
CA LYS A 716 13.58 -36.49 -24.02
C LYS A 716 14.95 -37.00 -24.47
N PHE A 717 16.01 -36.30 -24.09
CA PHE A 717 17.40 -36.70 -24.37
C PHE A 717 17.94 -37.58 -23.24
N GLN A 718 19.00 -38.35 -23.54
CA GLN A 718 19.69 -39.17 -22.52
C GLN A 718 20.25 -38.30 -21.38
N GLU A 719 20.41 -38.89 -20.20
CA GLU A 719 21.01 -38.18 -19.06
C GLU A 719 22.44 -37.72 -19.36
N PRO A 720 22.84 -36.51 -18.89
CA PRO A 720 22.18 -35.68 -17.86
C PRO A 720 21.19 -34.62 -18.40
N ILE A 721 20.84 -34.63 -19.68
CA ILE A 721 20.14 -33.50 -20.33
C ILE A 721 18.64 -33.46 -20.03
N GLY A 722 17.99 -34.63 -19.99
CA GLY A 722 16.56 -34.75 -19.68
C GLY A 722 15.63 -34.19 -20.77
N ILE A 723 14.44 -33.71 -20.38
CA ILE A 723 13.40 -33.25 -21.30
C ILE A 723 13.65 -31.79 -21.71
N LYS A 724 13.64 -31.51 -23.02
CA LYS A 724 13.78 -30.16 -23.58
C LYS A 724 12.68 -29.85 -24.60
N LYS A 725 12.23 -28.60 -24.60
CA LYS A 725 11.36 -28.04 -25.65
C LYS A 725 12.19 -27.20 -26.59
N ILE A 726 12.13 -27.49 -27.89
CA ILE A 726 12.95 -26.85 -28.92
C ILE A 726 12.09 -26.44 -30.11
N MET A 727 12.45 -25.33 -30.75
CA MET A 727 11.78 -24.84 -31.96
C MET A 727 12.54 -25.36 -33.19
N LYS A 728 11.84 -26.04 -34.11
CA LYS A 728 12.46 -26.77 -35.23
C LYS A 728 13.37 -25.88 -36.09
N ASN A 729 12.99 -24.61 -36.34
CA ASN A 729 13.83 -23.70 -37.14
C ASN A 729 15.08 -23.19 -36.40
N LYS A 730 15.03 -23.04 -35.07
CA LYS A 730 16.16 -22.53 -34.26
C LYS A 730 17.09 -23.63 -33.78
N SER A 731 16.59 -24.86 -33.69
CA SER A 731 17.32 -26.02 -33.17
C SER A 731 16.90 -27.25 -33.95
N PRO A 732 17.45 -27.42 -35.17
CA PRO A 732 17.05 -28.50 -36.07
C PRO A 732 17.44 -29.86 -35.48
N ILE A 733 16.54 -30.83 -35.65
CA ILE A 733 16.75 -32.24 -35.29
C ILE A 733 16.64 -33.11 -36.54
N GLU A 734 17.39 -34.20 -36.57
CA GLU A 734 17.34 -35.23 -37.61
C GLU A 734 16.67 -36.48 -37.06
N ILE A 735 15.70 -37.06 -37.78
CA ILE A 735 15.07 -38.33 -37.40
C ILE A 735 16.03 -39.45 -37.77
N THR A 736 16.41 -40.28 -36.80
CA THR A 736 17.34 -41.40 -36.98
C THR A 736 16.62 -42.74 -37.17
N GLU A 737 15.46 -42.93 -36.54
CA GLU A 737 14.54 -44.05 -36.78
C GLU A 737 13.09 -43.58 -36.66
N SER A 738 12.25 -43.86 -37.66
CA SER A 738 10.81 -43.59 -37.62
C SER A 738 10.09 -44.76 -36.95
N SER A 739 9.41 -44.53 -35.83
CA SER A 739 8.62 -45.58 -35.18
C SER A 739 7.27 -45.71 -35.89
N GLN A 740 7.08 -46.75 -36.69
CA GLN A 740 5.75 -47.04 -37.25
C GLN A 740 4.83 -47.82 -36.32
N GLU A 741 5.30 -48.41 -35.22
CA GLU A 741 4.44 -49.17 -34.30
C GLU A 741 5.20 -49.53 -33.01
N SER A 742 5.24 -48.64 -32.01
CA SER A 742 5.54 -49.00 -30.61
C SER A 742 5.36 -47.80 -29.67
N SER A 743 4.66 -47.98 -28.55
CA SER A 743 4.46 -46.96 -27.52
C SER A 743 5.78 -46.57 -26.81
N PRO A 744 5.98 -45.30 -26.42
CA PRO A 744 7.22 -44.81 -25.78
C PRO A 744 7.57 -45.46 -24.43
N GLU A 745 6.69 -46.29 -23.87
CA GLU A 745 6.82 -46.95 -22.58
C GLU A 745 7.84 -48.10 -22.61
N ASP A 746 8.03 -48.77 -23.75
CA ASP A 746 8.85 -49.98 -23.85
C ASP A 746 10.37 -49.73 -23.88
N TYR A 747 10.83 -48.49 -24.14
CA TYR A 747 12.26 -48.20 -24.29
C TYR A 747 12.97 -47.90 -22.95
N TYR A 748 12.24 -47.62 -21.88
CA TYR A 748 12.82 -47.32 -20.55
C TYR A 748 12.25 -48.14 -19.39
N GLY A 749 11.32 -49.08 -19.64
CA GLY A 749 10.83 -50.02 -18.62
C GLY A 749 10.38 -49.32 -17.35
N ILE A 750 9.30 -48.53 -17.43
CA ILE A 750 8.54 -48.14 -16.24
C ILE A 750 7.67 -49.32 -15.80
#